data_AF-A0A087HCM6-F1
#
_entry.id   AF-A0A087HCM6-F1
#
_cell.length_a   1.000
_cell.length_b   1.000
_cell.length_c   1.000
_cell.angle_alpha   90.00
_cell.angle_beta   90.00
_cell.angle_gamma   90.00
#
_symmetry.space_group_name_H-M   'P 1'
#
loop_
_entity.id
_entity.type
_entity.pdbx_description
1 polymer ?
#
loop_
_entity_poly.entity_id
_entity_poly.type
_entity_poly.pdbx_seq_one_letter_code
_entity_poly.pdbx_strand_id
1 'polypeptide(L)'
;MAYELFRVHDVNVSSHGDPAIDESLFFGASGIVMAPYGDYWKFIKKLLVMKVLGPLALDRFRSTRADELERFYANLLDKDDHGEELFRGEWPLEKFGISLFKKELMSLSSRFDELLERILVEHEEKLDYHDGTSMDMMDVLLAAYRDENAEYKITRHHIKSLFVDLILGGTDTSAQEIEWTMAEIVNNPKILDKLRGEIDSVVGKTRLIQETDLPNLPYLQAVVKEGLRLHPQAPIMLRAISEGCSVGGFYIPNNTTLVNSYAVMRDPDSWEDPEEFKPERFLASSRKEEEEINEKTLKYLPFGSGRKGCPGVNLGYIFVGTAIGVMVQCFDWRVNGDKVYMEEAVAGMTLNMAYPLKSYEIFKTQDVNISFRGPQALERSRGVRADELERFYMSLVDKAMKNESVDIGKEAMKLTNNSICKMIMGRSCSEENGEAERVRDLVTESTALTMKIFLANMFYKPFKKLRISLFKKEIMSVSCRFDEVLEKIFEQHEKKPDEDQDTNLMDGLLAAYRDENAEFKFTRNHIKSLFVDLLVAGSDTSRHGTQWTMAEIINHPSVLERLKEEIDYVVGKTRLVQETDIPNLPYLQATVKEGLRLHPPGALFARTSGEECRIRGFYVPENTPLVVNAFAVMRDPNCWEDPNEFKPERFLASSGSGKEDEKEKALKYIPFGAGRRRCPGVNLAYIFVGTAIGVMVQCFDWKIEGDKVNMEEAPRALVLTMAHPLKCIPVSRTLKPFNFESTNS
;
A
#
# COMPACT_ATOMS: atom_id res chain seq x y z
N MET A 1 15.67 42.93 -4.89
CA MET A 1 14.97 42.63 -6.17
C MET A 1 13.65 41.88 -5.95
N ALA A 2 13.62 40.69 -5.35
CA ALA A 2 12.37 39.95 -5.07
C ALA A 2 11.34 40.78 -4.29
N TYR A 3 11.79 41.57 -3.31
CA TYR A 3 10.93 42.49 -2.56
C TYR A 3 10.14 43.47 -3.45
N GLU A 4 10.85 44.19 -4.32
CA GLU A 4 10.25 45.13 -5.25
C GLU A 4 9.32 44.44 -6.26
N LEU A 5 9.68 43.25 -6.74
CA LEU A 5 8.84 42.48 -7.67
C LEU A 5 7.51 42.08 -7.06
N PHE A 6 7.48 41.54 -5.83
CA PHE A 6 6.25 41.03 -5.21
C PHE A 6 5.47 42.04 -4.36
N ARG A 7 6.04 43.22 -4.06
CA ARG A 7 5.33 44.28 -3.31
C ARG A 7 5.02 45.49 -4.16
N VAL A 8 5.98 45.96 -4.95
CA VAL A 8 5.85 47.20 -5.74
C VAL A 8 5.30 46.92 -7.13
N HIS A 9 5.77 45.86 -7.77
CA HIS A 9 5.42 45.50 -9.15
C HIS A 9 4.55 44.23 -9.27
N ASP A 10 3.92 43.77 -8.17
CA ASP A 10 3.20 42.48 -8.09
C ASP A 10 2.21 42.27 -9.24
N VAL A 11 1.39 43.28 -9.56
CA VAL A 11 0.42 43.23 -10.67
C VAL A 11 1.14 43.09 -12.02
N ASN A 12 2.22 43.82 -12.21
CA ASN A 12 2.99 43.85 -13.45
C ASN A 12 3.71 42.51 -13.71
N VAL A 13 3.98 41.72 -12.67
CA VAL A 13 4.65 40.42 -12.77
C VAL A 13 3.70 39.24 -12.65
N SER A 14 2.39 39.46 -12.58
CA SER A 14 1.40 38.40 -12.28
C SER A 14 0.98 37.55 -13.49
N SER A 15 1.54 37.76 -14.68
CA SER A 15 1.25 36.97 -15.90
C SER A 15 2.43 36.09 -16.29
N HIS A 16 2.25 35.12 -17.20
CA HIS A 16 3.33 34.21 -17.67
C HIS A 16 3.70 34.41 -19.17
N GLY A 17 3.12 35.42 -19.83
CA GLY A 17 3.12 35.52 -21.30
C GLY A 17 2.05 34.63 -21.93
N ASP A 18 1.87 34.71 -23.24
CA ASP A 18 0.91 33.86 -23.95
C ASP A 18 1.44 32.42 -24.04
N PRO A 19 0.63 31.39 -23.68
CA PRO A 19 1.06 30.00 -23.77
C PRO A 19 1.27 29.59 -25.24
N ALA A 20 2.26 28.73 -25.48
CA ALA A 20 2.59 28.29 -26.83
C ALA A 20 1.48 27.46 -27.50
N ILE A 21 0.63 26.81 -26.70
CA ILE A 21 -0.48 25.94 -27.15
C ILE A 21 -1.68 26.20 -26.22
N ASP A 22 -2.49 27.19 -26.56
CA ASP A 22 -3.59 27.66 -25.72
C ASP A 22 -4.68 26.59 -25.45
N GLU A 23 -4.92 25.73 -26.44
CA GLU A 23 -5.93 24.67 -26.41
C GLU A 23 -5.55 23.44 -25.57
N SER A 24 -4.31 23.38 -25.06
CA SER A 24 -3.84 22.20 -24.31
C SER A 24 -4.35 22.24 -22.87
N LEU A 25 -4.78 21.08 -22.37
CA LEU A 25 -5.04 20.88 -20.94
C LEU A 25 -3.77 21.05 -20.10
N PHE A 26 -2.59 20.92 -20.72
CA PHE A 26 -1.29 21.09 -20.10
C PHE A 26 -0.69 22.43 -20.51
N PHE A 27 -0.46 23.32 -19.55
CA PHE A 27 0.20 24.62 -19.79
C PHE A 27 -0.53 25.56 -20.79
N GLY A 28 -1.82 25.34 -21.07
CA GLY A 28 -2.70 26.27 -21.80
C GLY A 28 -3.28 27.37 -20.90
N ALA A 29 -3.96 28.38 -21.46
CA ALA A 29 -4.48 29.51 -20.66
C ALA A 29 -5.74 29.17 -19.83
N SER A 30 -6.31 27.98 -20.03
CA SER A 30 -7.54 27.54 -19.35
C SER A 30 -7.29 26.89 -17.97
N GLY A 31 -6.03 26.70 -17.57
CA GLY A 31 -5.64 26.29 -16.21
C GLY A 31 -5.39 27.48 -15.28
N ILE A 32 -4.91 27.26 -14.05
CA ILE A 32 -4.50 28.34 -13.12
C ILE A 32 -3.02 28.72 -13.27
N VAL A 33 -2.18 27.78 -13.71
CA VAL A 33 -0.73 27.96 -13.80
C VAL A 33 -0.38 29.01 -14.86
N MET A 34 -0.76 28.76 -16.12
CA MET A 34 -0.40 29.63 -17.26
C MET A 34 -1.43 30.72 -17.57
N ALA A 35 -2.62 30.70 -16.96
CA ALA A 35 -3.63 31.73 -17.18
C ALA A 35 -3.11 33.15 -16.91
N PRO A 36 -3.34 34.11 -17.82
CA PRO A 36 -3.03 35.52 -17.59
C PRO A 36 -3.72 36.08 -16.34
N TYR A 37 -3.09 37.04 -15.67
CA TYR A 37 -3.73 37.71 -14.55
C TYR A 37 -4.92 38.55 -15.02
N GLY A 38 -6.12 38.21 -14.54
CA GLY A 38 -7.37 38.84 -14.95
C GLY A 38 -8.55 38.33 -14.13
N ASP A 39 -9.77 38.61 -14.59
CA ASP A 39 -10.98 38.28 -13.82
C ASP A 39 -11.20 36.76 -13.70
N TYR A 40 -10.92 36.01 -14.76
CA TYR A 40 -10.89 34.54 -14.73
C TYR A 40 -9.94 34.01 -13.65
N TRP A 41 -8.67 34.45 -13.68
CA TRP A 41 -7.66 33.98 -12.75
C TRP A 41 -8.02 34.30 -11.28
N LYS A 42 -8.51 35.52 -11.02
CA LYS A 42 -8.97 35.94 -9.68
C LYS A 42 -10.12 35.05 -9.20
N PHE A 43 -11.10 34.78 -10.08
CA PHE A 43 -12.25 33.94 -9.76
C PHE A 43 -11.81 32.51 -9.42
N ILE A 44 -11.00 31.88 -10.28
CA ILE A 44 -10.51 30.52 -10.04
C ILE A 44 -9.65 30.44 -8.78
N LYS A 45 -8.74 31.40 -8.56
CA LYS A 45 -7.92 31.44 -7.34
C LYS A 45 -8.80 31.51 -6.10
N LYS A 46 -9.84 32.34 -6.10
CA LYS A 46 -10.83 32.46 -5.01
C LYS A 46 -11.58 31.14 -4.84
N LEU A 47 -12.04 30.51 -5.91
CA LEU A 47 -12.72 29.22 -5.88
C LEU A 47 -11.83 28.14 -5.26
N LEU A 48 -10.59 27.99 -5.72
CA LEU A 48 -9.65 27.00 -5.18
C LEU A 48 -9.35 27.26 -3.71
N VAL A 49 -8.95 28.47 -3.33
CA VAL A 49 -8.53 28.77 -1.95
C VAL A 49 -9.71 28.72 -0.96
N MET A 50 -10.93 29.06 -1.38
CA MET A 50 -12.08 29.12 -0.47
C MET A 50 -12.90 27.84 -0.43
N LYS A 51 -13.02 27.13 -1.56
CA LYS A 51 -13.99 26.01 -1.70
C LYS A 51 -13.35 24.65 -1.92
N VAL A 52 -12.12 24.57 -2.44
CA VAL A 52 -11.45 23.30 -2.78
C VAL A 52 -10.30 22.99 -1.81
N LEU A 53 -9.40 23.95 -1.61
CA LEU A 53 -8.17 23.84 -0.81
C LEU A 53 -8.21 24.70 0.46
N GLY A 54 -9.38 25.26 0.77
CA GLY A 54 -9.60 26.03 2.00
C GLY A 54 -9.69 25.13 3.23
N PRO A 55 -9.47 25.64 4.45
CA PRO A 55 -9.43 24.84 5.68
C PRO A 55 -10.65 23.93 5.86
N LEU A 56 -11.87 24.45 5.64
CA LEU A 56 -13.12 23.67 5.74
C LEU A 56 -13.24 22.59 4.66
N ALA A 57 -12.69 22.84 3.46
CA ALA A 57 -12.71 21.86 2.38
C ALA A 57 -11.68 20.75 2.64
N LEU A 58 -10.48 21.12 3.09
CA LEU A 58 -9.47 20.15 3.51
C LEU A 58 -9.96 19.31 4.69
N ASP A 59 -10.68 19.89 5.64
CA ASP A 59 -11.23 19.16 6.78
C ASP A 59 -12.21 18.05 6.36
N ARG A 60 -13.06 18.31 5.35
CA ARG A 60 -14.01 17.32 4.80
C ARG A 60 -13.33 16.05 4.28
N PHE A 61 -12.14 16.18 3.69
CA PHE A 61 -11.37 15.04 3.15
C PHE A 61 -10.26 14.55 4.10
N ARG A 62 -10.30 14.96 5.39
CA ARG A 62 -9.28 14.55 6.36
C ARG A 62 -9.23 13.03 6.53
N SER A 63 -10.39 12.38 6.60
CA SER A 63 -10.47 10.91 6.71
C SER A 63 -9.84 10.22 5.51
N THR A 64 -10.13 10.69 4.29
CA THR A 64 -9.52 10.16 3.06
C THR A 64 -8.00 10.32 3.06
N ARG A 65 -7.48 11.48 3.49
CA ARG A 65 -6.03 11.67 3.59
C ARG A 65 -5.39 10.80 4.67
N ALA A 66 -6.07 10.57 5.79
CA ALA A 66 -5.61 9.62 6.80
C ALA A 66 -5.54 8.20 6.23
N ASP A 67 -6.56 7.79 5.46
CA ASP A 67 -6.56 6.49 4.78
C ASP A 67 -5.41 6.34 3.79
N GLU A 68 -5.14 7.38 2.99
CA GLU A 68 -4.02 7.39 2.04
C GLU A 68 -2.65 7.42 2.75
N LEU A 69 -2.53 8.11 3.88
CA LEU A 69 -1.31 8.09 4.69
C LEU A 69 -1.04 6.68 5.25
N GLU A 70 -2.09 5.99 5.69
CA GLU A 70 -1.98 4.59 6.12
C GLU A 70 -1.67 3.64 4.95
N ARG A 71 -2.23 3.87 3.75
CA ARG A 71 -1.85 3.12 2.54
C ARG A 71 -0.41 3.37 2.15
N PHE A 72 0.06 4.62 2.23
CA PHE A 72 1.45 4.99 1.98
C PHE A 72 2.39 4.24 2.91
N TYR A 73 2.12 4.25 4.22
CA TYR A 73 2.88 3.46 5.19
C TYR A 73 2.85 1.96 4.86
N ALA A 74 1.72 1.43 4.37
CA ALA A 74 1.56 0.00 4.12
C ALA A 74 2.34 -0.44 2.88
N ASN A 75 2.36 0.45 1.88
CA ASN A 75 3.17 0.28 0.68
C ASN A 75 4.66 0.35 0.99
N LEU A 76 5.09 1.16 1.97
CA LEU A 76 6.48 1.13 2.45
C LEU A 76 6.80 -0.22 3.11
N LEU A 77 5.90 -0.75 3.95
CA LEU A 77 6.08 -2.09 4.54
C LEU A 77 6.11 -3.26 3.53
N ASP A 78 5.38 -3.19 2.42
CA ASP A 78 5.39 -4.29 1.44
C ASP A 78 6.67 -4.27 0.56
N LYS A 79 7.43 -3.18 0.56
CA LYS A 79 8.71 -3.03 -0.17
C LYS A 79 9.91 -3.65 0.57
N ASP A 80 9.69 -4.24 1.74
CA ASP A 80 10.67 -4.62 2.77
C ASP A 80 11.50 -5.89 2.46
N ASP A 81 11.91 -6.13 1.21
CA ASP A 81 12.85 -7.23 0.91
C ASP A 81 13.67 -7.06 -0.39
N HIS A 82 13.60 -5.89 -1.04
CA HIS A 82 14.15 -5.74 -2.40
C HIS A 82 15.02 -4.52 -2.66
N GLY A 83 15.32 -3.61 -1.73
CA GLY A 83 16.22 -2.47 -2.03
C GLY A 83 15.89 -1.75 -3.36
N GLU A 84 14.60 -1.52 -3.62
CA GLU A 84 14.13 -0.78 -4.79
C GLU A 84 14.06 0.71 -4.51
N GLU A 85 14.14 1.52 -5.57
CA GLU A 85 13.98 2.98 -5.51
C GLU A 85 12.65 3.33 -4.83
N LEU A 86 12.71 4.12 -3.75
CA LEU A 86 11.52 4.49 -2.98
C LEU A 86 10.57 5.34 -3.84
N PHE A 87 11.15 6.21 -4.66
CA PHE A 87 10.50 7.15 -5.56
C PHE A 87 10.63 6.70 -7.02
N ARG A 88 9.96 5.61 -7.38
CA ARG A 88 9.88 5.19 -8.80
C ARG A 88 8.69 5.86 -9.47
N GLY A 89 8.86 7.15 -9.76
CA GLY A 89 7.93 7.93 -10.56
C GLY A 89 8.60 8.39 -11.85
N GLU A 90 8.90 7.48 -12.78
CA GLU A 90 9.15 7.91 -14.17
C GLU A 90 7.83 8.43 -14.74
N TRP A 91 7.45 9.66 -14.37
CA TRP A 91 6.47 10.40 -15.13
C TRP A 91 7.13 10.77 -16.46
N PRO A 92 6.44 10.64 -17.60
CA PRO A 92 7.02 10.93 -18.91
C PRO A 92 7.65 12.32 -19.01
N LEU A 93 7.30 13.25 -18.12
CA LEU A 93 7.74 14.64 -18.04
C LEU A 93 9.26 14.81 -17.92
N GLU A 94 10.01 13.80 -17.45
CA GLU A 94 11.48 13.81 -17.34
C GLU A 94 12.20 14.18 -18.64
N LYS A 95 11.53 14.08 -19.81
CA LYS A 95 12.14 14.34 -21.13
C LYS A 95 11.73 15.64 -21.81
N PHE A 96 10.91 16.49 -21.21
CA PHE A 96 10.18 17.50 -21.98
C PHE A 96 10.69 18.92 -21.83
N GLY A 97 11.56 19.33 -22.77
CA GLY A 97 11.73 20.73 -23.15
C GLY A 97 10.47 21.23 -23.88
N ILE A 98 9.73 22.13 -23.23
CA ILE A 98 8.33 22.50 -23.54
C ILE A 98 8.12 23.10 -24.96
N SER A 99 9.16 23.47 -25.69
CA SER A 99 9.02 24.07 -27.03
C SER A 99 9.14 23.11 -28.22
N LEU A 100 9.69 21.90 -28.06
CA LEU A 100 10.11 21.07 -29.21
C LEU A 100 9.15 19.94 -29.61
N PHE A 101 8.09 19.66 -28.83
CA PHE A 101 7.26 18.46 -29.01
C PHE A 101 5.75 18.70 -28.93
N LYS A 102 5.23 19.68 -29.69
CA LYS A 102 3.77 19.99 -29.79
C LYS A 102 2.90 18.74 -30.03
N LYS A 103 3.37 17.77 -30.82
CA LYS A 103 2.61 16.55 -31.15
C LYS A 103 2.42 15.63 -29.95
N GLU A 104 3.43 15.47 -29.10
CA GLU A 104 3.40 14.59 -27.93
C GLU A 104 2.56 15.20 -26.82
N LEU A 105 2.69 16.51 -26.58
CA LEU A 105 1.85 17.25 -25.63
C LEU A 105 0.37 17.19 -26.02
N MET A 106 0.04 17.37 -27.31
CA MET A 106 -1.34 17.26 -27.80
C MET A 106 -1.89 15.84 -27.68
N SER A 107 -1.07 14.81 -27.92
CA SER A 107 -1.47 13.42 -27.73
C SER A 107 -1.71 13.07 -26.25
N LEU A 108 -0.94 13.66 -25.33
CA LEU A 108 -1.18 13.50 -23.89
C LEU A 108 -2.44 14.25 -23.47
N SER A 109 -2.58 15.48 -23.94
CA SER A 109 -3.76 16.33 -23.73
C SER A 109 -5.04 15.63 -24.17
N SER A 110 -5.07 14.97 -25.34
CA SER A 110 -6.28 14.28 -25.82
C SER A 110 -6.67 13.09 -24.95
N ARG A 111 -5.68 12.32 -24.46
CA ARG A 111 -5.93 11.17 -23.57
C ARG A 111 -6.50 11.60 -22.22
N PHE A 112 -5.95 12.67 -21.65
CA PHE A 112 -6.49 13.25 -20.42
C PHE A 112 -7.87 13.87 -20.64
N ASP A 113 -8.09 14.49 -21.79
CA ASP A 113 -9.39 15.05 -22.15
C ASP A 113 -10.48 13.98 -22.19
N GLU A 114 -10.23 12.86 -22.87
CA GLU A 114 -11.16 11.72 -22.93
C GLU A 114 -11.43 11.06 -21.57
N LEU A 115 -10.42 11.02 -20.69
CA LEU A 115 -10.57 10.47 -19.34
C LEU A 115 -11.40 11.39 -18.46
N LEU A 116 -11.03 12.67 -18.41
CA LEU A 116 -11.70 13.65 -17.57
C LEU A 116 -13.12 13.95 -18.06
N GLU A 117 -13.37 13.86 -19.37
CA GLU A 117 -14.72 13.98 -19.92
C GLU A 117 -15.65 12.87 -19.41
N ARG A 118 -15.16 11.62 -19.33
CA ARG A 118 -15.91 10.50 -18.75
C ARG A 118 -16.21 10.73 -17.28
N ILE A 119 -15.18 11.12 -16.51
CA ILE A 119 -15.32 11.42 -15.07
C ILE A 119 -16.33 12.56 -14.86
N LEU A 120 -16.27 13.63 -15.67
CA LEU A 120 -17.20 14.76 -15.58
C LEU A 120 -18.65 14.34 -15.83
N VAL A 121 -18.91 13.51 -16.85
CA VAL A 121 -20.26 12.99 -17.13
C VAL A 121 -20.78 12.19 -15.94
N GLU A 122 -19.94 11.31 -15.37
CA GLU A 122 -20.31 10.52 -14.19
C GLU A 122 -20.66 11.39 -12.97
N HIS A 123 -19.96 12.50 -12.73
CA HIS A 123 -20.27 13.41 -11.63
C HIS A 123 -21.51 14.28 -11.91
N GLU A 124 -21.74 14.65 -13.17
CA GLU A 124 -22.95 15.40 -13.54
C GLU A 124 -24.24 14.61 -13.34
N GLU A 125 -24.22 13.30 -13.60
CA GLU A 125 -25.36 12.39 -13.35
C GLU A 125 -25.66 12.26 -11.84
N LYS A 126 -24.64 12.40 -10.99
CA LYS A 126 -24.74 12.27 -9.52
C LYS A 126 -25.24 13.54 -8.83
N LEU A 127 -24.87 14.71 -9.34
CA LEU A 127 -25.19 16.01 -8.74
C LEU A 127 -26.70 16.29 -8.67
N ASP A 128 -27.51 15.66 -9.51
CA ASP A 128 -28.97 15.82 -9.51
C ASP A 128 -29.66 15.09 -8.33
N TYR A 129 -28.92 14.33 -7.51
CA TYR A 129 -29.43 13.51 -6.40
C TYR A 129 -28.96 13.92 -4.99
N HIS A 130 -28.09 14.92 -4.84
CA HIS A 130 -27.40 15.20 -3.56
C HIS A 130 -28.03 16.33 -2.71
N ASP A 131 -28.24 16.06 -1.40
CA ASP A 131 -28.56 17.02 -0.33
C ASP A 131 -27.30 17.72 0.25
N GLY A 132 -26.32 18.05 -0.60
CA GLY A 132 -25.19 18.92 -0.24
C GLY A 132 -24.18 18.45 0.84
N THR A 133 -24.31 17.23 1.39
CA THR A 133 -23.51 16.76 2.53
C THR A 133 -22.24 15.97 2.19
N SER A 134 -22.01 15.61 0.91
CA SER A 134 -20.80 14.87 0.47
C SER A 134 -20.37 15.26 -0.95
N MET A 135 -19.92 16.50 -1.16
CA MET A 135 -19.33 16.94 -2.45
C MET A 135 -17.81 16.73 -2.47
N ASP A 136 -17.29 16.14 -3.54
CA ASP A 136 -15.85 16.08 -3.81
C ASP A 136 -15.30 17.33 -4.56
N MET A 137 -14.00 17.35 -4.89
CA MET A 137 -13.41 18.50 -5.58
C MET A 137 -14.00 18.72 -6.98
N MET A 138 -14.38 17.66 -7.69
CA MET A 138 -14.98 17.73 -9.01
C MET A 138 -16.41 18.28 -8.91
N ASP A 139 -17.17 17.85 -7.91
CA ASP A 139 -18.52 18.36 -7.62
C ASP A 139 -18.50 19.87 -7.32
N VAL A 140 -17.51 20.35 -6.58
CA VAL A 140 -17.35 21.78 -6.27
C VAL A 140 -17.09 22.59 -7.55
N LEU A 141 -16.26 22.07 -8.47
CA LEU A 141 -15.98 22.71 -9.75
C LEU A 141 -17.22 22.67 -10.67
N LEU A 142 -17.96 21.56 -10.68
CA LEU A 142 -19.21 21.43 -11.43
C LEU A 142 -20.32 22.33 -10.89
N ALA A 143 -20.43 22.49 -9.56
CA ALA A 143 -21.36 23.43 -8.95
C ALA A 143 -21.05 24.88 -9.36
N ALA A 144 -19.76 25.27 -9.40
CA ALA A 144 -19.34 26.58 -9.88
C ALA A 144 -19.63 26.77 -11.38
N TYR A 145 -19.57 25.70 -12.17
CA TYR A 145 -19.95 25.70 -13.59
C TYR A 145 -21.46 25.86 -13.80
N ARG A 146 -22.29 25.22 -12.97
CA ARG A 146 -23.75 25.30 -13.03
C ARG A 146 -24.33 26.57 -12.40
N ASP A 147 -23.57 27.30 -11.59
CA ASP A 147 -24.04 28.51 -10.92
C ASP A 147 -24.34 29.64 -11.94
N GLU A 148 -25.63 29.88 -12.18
CA GLU A 148 -26.13 30.93 -13.07
C GLU A 148 -25.67 32.34 -12.65
N ASN A 149 -25.38 32.56 -11.38
CA ASN A 149 -24.99 33.84 -10.80
C ASN A 149 -23.48 33.96 -10.52
N ALA A 150 -22.67 33.00 -10.95
CA ALA A 150 -21.23 33.03 -10.75
C ALA A 150 -20.59 34.32 -11.30
N GLU A 151 -19.66 34.92 -10.52
CA GLU A 151 -18.89 36.12 -10.89
C GLU A 151 -18.14 35.95 -12.22
N TYR A 152 -17.80 34.71 -12.60
CA TYR A 152 -17.21 34.37 -13.89
C TYR A 152 -17.75 33.02 -14.38
N LYS A 153 -18.07 32.92 -15.67
CA LYS A 153 -18.56 31.68 -16.29
C LYS A 153 -17.41 30.79 -16.73
N ILE A 154 -17.26 29.66 -16.05
CA ILE A 154 -16.28 28.64 -16.42
C ILE A 154 -16.88 27.65 -17.43
N THR A 155 -16.05 26.83 -18.06
CA THR A 155 -16.45 25.86 -19.09
C THR A 155 -15.92 24.47 -18.67
N ARG A 156 -16.42 23.40 -19.31
CA ARG A 156 -15.87 22.05 -19.09
C ARG A 156 -14.36 21.99 -19.32
N HIS A 157 -13.86 22.68 -20.34
CA HIS A 157 -12.43 22.73 -20.62
C HIS A 157 -11.64 23.43 -19.49
N HIS A 158 -12.19 24.50 -18.89
CA HIS A 158 -11.61 25.09 -17.67
C HIS A 158 -11.56 24.08 -16.52
N ILE A 159 -12.64 23.34 -16.26
CA ILE A 159 -12.66 22.34 -15.18
C ILE A 159 -11.58 21.27 -15.40
N LYS A 160 -11.51 20.70 -16.61
CA LYS A 160 -10.51 19.68 -16.97
C LYS A 160 -9.08 20.21 -16.80
N SER A 161 -8.81 21.42 -17.29
CA SER A 161 -7.49 22.05 -17.19
C SER A 161 -7.09 22.30 -15.73
N LEU A 162 -8.03 22.78 -14.91
CA LEU A 162 -7.78 23.01 -13.48
C LEU A 162 -7.51 21.72 -12.72
N PHE A 163 -8.21 20.65 -13.05
CA PHE A 163 -8.01 19.35 -12.42
C PHE A 163 -6.62 18.77 -12.76
N VAL A 164 -6.18 18.92 -14.01
CA VAL A 164 -4.81 18.55 -14.43
C VAL A 164 -3.77 19.37 -13.66
N ASP A 165 -3.94 20.69 -13.55
CA ASP A 165 -3.04 21.57 -12.79
C ASP A 165 -2.95 21.17 -11.30
N LEU A 166 -4.06 20.76 -10.69
CA LEU A 166 -4.08 20.30 -9.30
C LEU A 166 -3.33 18.97 -9.11
N ILE A 167 -3.48 18.01 -10.03
CA ILE A 167 -2.74 16.73 -9.99
C ILE A 167 -1.25 16.99 -10.15
N LEU A 168 -0.85 17.71 -11.20
CA LEU A 168 0.56 17.98 -11.49
C LEU A 168 1.22 18.78 -10.36
N GLY A 169 0.54 19.80 -9.86
CA GLY A 169 1.06 20.66 -8.80
C GLY A 169 1.09 20.02 -7.42
N GLY A 170 0.30 18.97 -7.17
CA GLY A 170 0.18 18.32 -5.86
C GLY A 170 0.94 17.00 -5.72
N THR A 171 1.16 16.25 -6.81
CA THR A 171 1.77 14.91 -6.74
C THR A 171 3.30 14.96 -6.82
N ASP A 172 3.86 15.41 -7.94
CA ASP A 172 5.31 15.33 -8.21
C ASP A 172 6.11 16.21 -7.23
N THR A 173 5.68 17.46 -7.07
CA THR A 173 6.29 18.43 -6.14
C THR A 173 6.35 17.92 -4.70
N SER A 174 5.29 17.30 -4.21
CA SER A 174 5.25 16.76 -2.85
C SER A 174 6.15 15.54 -2.70
N ALA A 175 6.21 14.66 -3.71
CA ALA A 175 7.06 13.48 -3.68
C ALA A 175 8.56 13.88 -3.64
N GLN A 176 8.95 14.83 -4.49
CA GLN A 176 10.32 15.34 -4.54
C GLN A 176 10.70 16.09 -3.25
N GLU A 177 9.77 16.81 -2.63
CA GLU A 177 10.02 17.46 -1.35
C GLU A 177 10.25 16.45 -0.22
N ILE A 178 9.44 15.38 -0.18
CA ILE A 178 9.64 14.28 0.78
C ILE A 178 11.01 13.63 0.54
N GLU A 179 11.37 13.38 -0.72
CA GLU A 179 12.64 12.76 -1.10
C GLU A 179 13.85 13.59 -0.64
N TRP A 180 13.91 14.87 -1.04
CA TRP A 180 15.00 15.78 -0.66
C TRP A 180 15.12 15.95 0.85
N THR A 181 14.00 16.15 1.54
CA THR A 181 14.02 16.34 3.00
C THR A 181 14.46 15.07 3.72
N MET A 182 14.02 13.89 3.26
CA MET A 182 14.49 12.63 3.82
C MET A 182 15.98 12.41 3.55
N ALA A 183 16.50 12.77 2.38
CA ALA A 183 17.93 12.71 2.08
C ALA A 183 18.76 13.56 3.07
N GLU A 184 18.29 14.78 3.39
CA GLU A 184 18.91 15.64 4.40
C GLU A 184 18.82 15.05 5.81
N ILE A 185 17.65 14.52 6.20
CA ILE A 185 17.46 13.87 7.51
C ILE A 185 18.43 12.68 7.67
N VAL A 186 18.54 11.84 6.65
CA VAL A 186 19.40 10.64 6.67
C VAL A 186 20.89 11.01 6.74
N ASN A 187 21.30 12.09 6.07
CA ASN A 187 22.65 12.62 6.17
C ASN A 187 22.98 13.26 7.52
N ASN A 188 21.96 13.54 8.35
CA ASN A 188 22.10 14.24 9.62
C ASN A 188 21.46 13.47 10.79
N PRO A 189 22.15 12.44 11.36
CA PRO A 189 21.61 11.60 12.43
C PRO A 189 21.10 12.36 13.66
N LYS A 190 21.73 13.50 14.02
CA LYS A 190 21.27 14.36 15.12
C LYS A 190 19.88 14.95 14.88
N ILE A 191 19.58 15.30 13.62
CA ILE A 191 18.27 15.84 13.24
C ILE A 191 17.24 14.72 13.29
N LEU A 192 17.58 13.53 12.78
CA LEU A 192 16.74 12.33 12.86
C LEU A 192 16.38 12.00 14.32
N ASP A 193 17.36 11.96 15.23
CA ASP A 193 17.13 11.67 16.65
C ASP A 193 16.23 12.73 17.32
N LYS A 194 16.42 14.01 16.97
CA LYS A 194 15.62 15.10 17.52
C LYS A 194 14.18 15.08 17.00
N LEU A 195 13.97 14.76 15.72
CA LEU A 195 12.63 14.54 15.15
C LEU A 195 11.92 13.37 15.83
N ARG A 196 12.64 12.26 16.04
CA ARG A 196 12.10 11.08 16.76
C ARG A 196 11.70 11.42 18.18
N GLY A 197 12.55 12.15 18.91
CA GLY A 197 12.24 12.60 20.26
C GLY A 197 11.00 13.49 20.33
N GLU A 198 10.82 14.40 19.37
CA GLU A 198 9.62 15.23 19.27
C GLU A 198 8.36 14.40 18.97
N ILE A 199 8.41 13.54 17.95
CA ILE A 199 7.29 12.69 17.54
C ILE A 199 6.89 11.74 18.68
N ASP A 200 7.85 11.05 19.30
CA ASP A 200 7.60 10.15 20.43
C ASP A 200 6.97 10.88 21.62
N SER A 201 7.35 12.14 21.86
CA SER A 201 6.80 12.94 22.97
C SER A 201 5.36 13.41 22.74
N VAL A 202 4.97 13.67 21.49
CA VAL A 202 3.67 14.27 21.14
C VAL A 202 2.66 13.22 20.70
N VAL A 203 3.07 12.32 19.82
CA VAL A 203 2.24 11.27 19.23
C VAL A 203 2.26 10.01 20.08
N GLY A 204 3.40 9.72 20.71
CA GLY A 204 3.65 8.45 21.38
C GLY A 204 4.02 7.34 20.40
N LYS A 205 4.16 6.13 20.93
CA LYS A 205 4.58 4.95 20.15
C LYS A 205 3.43 4.03 19.75
N THR A 206 2.19 4.34 20.07
CA THR A 206 1.05 3.41 19.92
C THR A 206 0.16 3.69 18.71
N ARG A 207 0.43 4.76 17.96
CA ARG A 207 -0.32 5.15 16.75
C ARG A 207 0.55 5.96 15.81
N LEU A 208 0.16 6.01 14.53
CA LEU A 208 0.80 6.91 13.57
C LEU A 208 0.54 8.37 13.92
N ILE A 209 1.52 9.20 13.54
CA ILE A 209 1.31 10.63 13.37
C ILE A 209 0.10 10.88 12.46
N GLN A 210 -0.75 11.82 12.87
CA GLN A 210 -1.91 12.28 12.11
C GLN A 210 -1.77 13.79 11.82
N GLU A 211 -2.58 14.27 10.87
CA GLU A 211 -2.64 15.68 10.51
C GLU A 211 -2.87 16.62 11.71
N THR A 212 -3.65 16.16 12.69
CA THR A 212 -3.97 16.91 13.90
C THR A 212 -2.79 17.08 14.86
N ASP A 213 -1.75 16.26 14.72
CA ASP A 213 -0.56 16.32 15.55
C ASP A 213 0.43 17.38 15.05
N LEU A 214 0.42 17.69 13.73
CA LEU A 214 1.37 18.61 13.10
C LEU A 214 1.53 19.96 13.83
N PRO A 215 0.45 20.65 14.27
CA PRO A 215 0.59 21.92 14.99
C PRO A 215 1.43 21.82 16.28
N ASN A 216 1.53 20.63 16.86
CA ASN A 216 2.30 20.34 18.07
C ASN A 216 3.70 19.76 17.79
N LEU A 217 4.11 19.67 16.52
CA LEU A 217 5.41 19.16 16.07
C LEU A 217 6.23 20.30 15.41
N PRO A 218 6.65 21.33 16.18
CA PRO A 218 7.32 22.51 15.61
C PRO A 218 8.66 22.19 14.95
N TYR A 219 9.41 21.19 15.42
CA TYR A 219 10.68 20.80 14.81
C TYR A 219 10.49 20.04 13.50
N LEU A 220 9.49 19.15 13.39
CA LEU A 220 9.10 18.55 12.12
C LEU A 220 8.70 19.63 11.10
N GLN A 221 7.89 20.61 11.50
CA GLN A 221 7.55 21.74 10.63
C GLN A 221 8.79 22.54 10.20
N ALA A 222 9.74 22.76 11.13
CA ALA A 222 10.98 23.46 10.84
C ALA A 222 11.88 22.69 9.86
N VAL A 223 11.93 21.36 9.98
CA VAL A 223 12.65 20.47 9.04
C VAL A 223 12.05 20.54 7.64
N VAL A 224 10.73 20.47 7.50
CA VAL A 224 10.05 20.62 6.20
C VAL A 224 10.32 22.00 5.60
N LYS A 225 10.32 23.06 6.41
CA LYS A 225 10.64 24.42 5.93
C LYS A 225 12.08 24.56 5.47
N GLU A 226 13.02 23.92 6.16
CA GLU A 226 14.42 23.89 5.75
C GLU A 226 14.64 23.05 4.49
N GLY A 227 13.91 21.94 4.36
CA GLY A 227 13.82 21.13 3.13
C GLY A 227 13.42 21.99 1.94
N LEU A 228 12.28 22.67 2.04
CA LEU A 228 11.79 23.57 1.00
C LEU A 228 12.70 24.79 0.72
N ARG A 229 13.46 25.26 1.72
CA ARG A 229 14.41 26.37 1.55
C ARG A 229 15.61 25.93 0.71
N LEU A 230 16.21 24.80 1.09
CA LEU A 230 17.39 24.27 0.44
C LEU A 230 17.00 23.57 -0.86
N HIS A 231 15.95 22.79 -0.93
CA HIS A 231 15.58 22.06 -2.15
C HIS A 231 14.25 22.54 -2.72
N PRO A 232 14.12 23.78 -3.21
CA PRO A 232 12.84 24.29 -3.67
C PRO A 232 12.39 23.62 -4.96
N GLN A 233 11.21 23.00 -4.87
CA GLN A 233 10.61 22.26 -5.98
C GLN A 233 10.38 23.10 -7.23
N ALA A 234 10.23 24.42 -7.11
CA ALA A 234 10.18 25.33 -8.25
C ALA A 234 11.33 26.37 -8.16
N PRO A 235 12.57 26.01 -8.59
CA PRO A 235 13.76 26.84 -8.38
C PRO A 235 13.73 28.13 -9.20
N ILE A 236 13.05 28.12 -10.35
CA ILE A 236 12.78 29.29 -11.17
C ILE A 236 11.26 29.47 -11.24
N MET A 237 10.75 30.55 -10.66
CA MET A 237 9.36 30.92 -10.80
C MET A 237 9.17 31.68 -12.11
N LEU A 238 8.44 31.07 -13.03
CA LEU A 238 8.02 31.72 -14.26
C LEU A 238 7.06 32.87 -13.88
N ARG A 239 7.36 34.07 -14.35
CA ARG A 239 6.61 35.32 -14.22
C ARG A 239 6.98 36.15 -15.43
N ALA A 240 6.09 36.89 -16.06
CA ALA A 240 6.38 37.75 -17.19
C ALA A 240 5.97 39.17 -16.81
N ILE A 241 6.91 40.10 -16.99
CA ILE A 241 6.66 41.52 -16.77
C ILE A 241 5.79 42.04 -17.92
N SER A 242 4.59 42.55 -17.64
CA SER A 242 3.70 43.09 -18.68
C SER A 242 4.21 44.39 -19.30
N GLU A 243 4.80 45.27 -18.49
CA GLU A 243 5.35 46.56 -18.89
C GLU A 243 6.74 46.76 -18.30
N GLY A 244 7.74 47.14 -19.09
CA GLY A 244 9.11 47.23 -18.62
C GLY A 244 9.26 48.17 -17.42
N CYS A 245 9.90 47.71 -16.34
CA CYS A 245 10.03 48.45 -15.08
C CYS A 245 11.46 48.45 -14.55
N SER A 246 11.78 49.37 -13.65
CA SER A 246 13.08 49.39 -12.97
C SER A 246 13.00 48.66 -11.65
N VAL A 247 13.88 47.69 -11.42
CA VAL A 247 13.94 46.89 -10.19
C VAL A 247 15.39 46.81 -9.72
N GLY A 248 15.66 47.21 -8.47
CA GLY A 248 17.00 47.22 -7.90
C GLY A 248 18.00 48.08 -8.67
N GLY A 249 17.54 49.14 -9.33
CA GLY A 249 18.36 50.02 -10.18
C GLY A 249 18.61 49.52 -11.61
N PHE A 250 18.08 48.34 -11.98
CA PHE A 250 18.18 47.78 -13.34
C PHE A 250 16.85 47.92 -14.08
N TYR A 251 16.88 48.32 -15.35
CA TYR A 251 15.70 48.30 -16.20
C TYR A 251 15.46 46.89 -16.73
N ILE A 252 14.28 46.34 -16.44
CA ILE A 252 13.84 45.03 -16.92
C ILE A 252 12.79 45.23 -18.03
N PRO A 253 13.04 44.77 -19.27
CA PRO A 253 12.09 44.87 -20.37
C PRO A 253 10.81 44.06 -20.12
N ASN A 254 9.73 44.44 -20.81
CA ASN A 254 8.52 43.61 -20.85
C ASN A 254 8.83 42.21 -21.43
N ASN A 255 8.01 41.21 -21.07
CA ASN A 255 8.18 39.80 -21.40
C ASN A 255 9.49 39.16 -20.87
N THR A 256 10.17 39.80 -19.92
CA THR A 256 11.29 39.17 -19.20
C THR A 256 10.75 38.31 -18.06
N THR A 257 11.30 37.11 -17.91
CA THR A 257 10.87 36.14 -16.89
C THR A 257 11.98 35.73 -15.95
N LEU A 258 11.94 36.16 -14.68
CA LEU A 258 12.87 35.65 -13.67
C LEU A 258 12.50 36.02 -12.24
N VAL A 259 12.14 35.02 -11.43
CA VAL A 259 12.50 35.01 -10.00
C VAL A 259 13.16 33.68 -9.69
N ASN A 260 14.45 33.72 -9.39
CA ASN A 260 15.22 32.56 -8.98
C ASN A 260 15.05 32.36 -7.46
N SER A 261 14.05 31.54 -7.07
CA SER A 261 13.77 31.24 -5.67
C SER A 261 14.94 30.50 -5.03
N TYR A 262 15.59 29.60 -5.79
CA TYR A 262 16.76 28.84 -5.35
C TYR A 262 17.90 29.75 -4.86
N ALA A 263 18.23 30.78 -5.64
CA ALA A 263 19.24 31.77 -5.26
C ALA A 263 18.79 32.66 -4.10
N VAL A 264 17.53 33.11 -4.10
CA VAL A 264 16.99 33.97 -3.01
C VAL A 264 17.01 33.24 -1.66
N MET A 265 16.71 31.94 -1.65
CA MET A 265 16.65 31.14 -0.41
C MET A 265 18.01 30.65 0.09
N ARG A 266 19.08 30.94 -0.66
CA ARG A 266 20.50 30.67 -0.31
C ARG A 266 21.37 31.93 -0.29
N ASP A 267 20.77 33.10 -0.41
CA ASP A 267 21.52 34.34 -0.42
C ASP A 267 22.28 34.52 0.91
N PRO A 268 23.63 34.56 0.91
CA PRO A 268 24.42 34.67 2.14
C PRO A 268 24.20 35.99 2.89
N ASP A 269 23.69 37.03 2.22
CA ASP A 269 23.32 38.29 2.86
C ASP A 269 21.99 38.17 3.62
N SER A 270 21.17 37.18 3.27
CA SER A 270 19.82 36.96 3.81
C SER A 270 19.73 35.78 4.79
N TRP A 271 20.64 34.81 4.66
CA TRP A 271 20.68 33.55 5.41
C TRP A 271 22.08 33.27 5.97
N GLU A 272 22.17 33.08 7.29
CA GLU A 272 23.38 32.57 7.95
C GLU A 272 23.57 31.09 7.58
N ASP A 273 24.81 30.71 7.23
CA ASP A 273 25.18 29.37 6.77
C ASP A 273 24.18 28.85 5.70
N PRO A 274 24.08 29.53 4.53
CA PRO A 274 22.97 29.34 3.61
C PRO A 274 22.93 27.94 2.97
N GLU A 275 24.08 27.29 2.84
CA GLU A 275 24.21 25.94 2.27
C GLU A 275 24.06 24.83 3.33
N GLU A 276 24.02 25.17 4.62
CA GLU A 276 23.84 24.18 5.68
C GLU A 276 22.35 23.92 5.95
N PHE A 277 21.99 22.64 6.06
CA PHE A 277 20.67 22.20 6.49
C PHE A 277 20.51 22.38 8.01
N LYS A 278 19.91 23.50 8.43
CA LYS A 278 19.80 23.94 9.84
C LYS A 278 18.33 24.28 10.18
N PRO A 279 17.49 23.27 10.48
CA PRO A 279 16.08 23.47 10.81
C PRO A 279 15.83 24.47 11.95
N GLU A 280 16.76 24.60 12.89
CA GLU A 280 16.68 25.51 14.03
C GLU A 280 16.35 26.96 13.65
N ARG A 281 16.68 27.40 12.43
CA ARG A 281 16.36 28.76 11.95
C ARG A 281 14.85 29.03 11.84
N PHE A 282 14.04 27.97 11.74
CA PHE A 282 12.58 28.05 11.68
C PHE A 282 11.91 27.76 13.04
N LEU A 283 12.69 27.52 14.10
CA LEU A 283 12.19 27.42 15.46
C LEU A 283 12.01 28.83 16.04
N ALA A 284 10.91 29.51 15.68
CA ALA A 284 10.57 30.80 16.26
C ALA A 284 9.88 30.65 17.62
N SER A 285 10.22 31.53 18.56
CA SER A 285 9.60 31.65 19.88
C SER A 285 8.14 32.14 19.83
N SER A 286 7.69 32.74 18.72
CA SER A 286 6.32 33.19 18.54
C SER A 286 5.87 33.29 17.06
N ARG A 287 4.55 33.13 16.83
CA ARG A 287 3.89 33.26 15.51
C ARG A 287 4.06 34.65 14.86
N LYS A 288 4.22 35.70 15.69
CA LYS A 288 4.43 37.09 15.23
C LYS A 288 5.82 37.31 14.64
N GLU A 289 6.84 36.66 15.17
CA GLU A 289 8.21 36.76 14.63
C GLU A 289 8.30 36.08 13.25
N GLU A 290 7.60 34.96 13.06
CA GLU A 290 7.51 34.27 11.77
C GLU A 290 6.81 35.09 10.67
N GLU A 291 5.69 35.73 11.02
CA GLU A 291 4.95 36.63 10.12
C GLU A 291 5.76 37.90 9.81
N GLU A 292 6.46 38.49 10.79
CA GLU A 292 7.34 39.64 10.56
C GLU A 292 8.54 39.28 9.67
N ILE A 293 9.14 38.09 9.83
CA ILE A 293 10.27 37.62 9.01
C ILE A 293 9.82 37.40 7.55
N ASN A 294 8.64 36.81 7.32
CA ASN A 294 8.13 36.55 5.97
C ASN A 294 7.57 37.80 5.29
N GLU A 295 6.82 38.65 6.01
CA GLU A 295 6.21 39.84 5.42
C GLU A 295 7.23 40.94 5.11
N LYS A 296 8.28 41.10 5.93
CA LYS A 296 9.30 42.15 5.74
C LYS A 296 10.46 41.74 4.83
N THR A 297 10.76 40.44 4.68
CA THR A 297 12.04 40.04 4.07
C THR A 297 11.97 39.25 2.75
N LEU A 298 10.82 38.70 2.31
CA LEU A 298 10.66 37.96 1.02
C LEU A 298 11.83 36.99 0.68
N LYS A 299 12.50 36.48 1.71
CA LYS A 299 13.70 35.64 1.60
C LYS A 299 13.40 34.15 1.59
N TYR A 300 12.15 33.78 1.88
CA TYR A 300 11.62 32.41 1.89
C TYR A 300 10.40 32.34 0.97
N LEU A 301 10.54 31.65 -0.17
CA LEU A 301 9.57 31.67 -1.28
C LEU A 301 9.27 30.26 -1.87
N PRO A 302 9.13 29.20 -1.06
CA PRO A 302 8.99 27.84 -1.59
C PRO A 302 7.66 27.60 -2.34
N PHE A 303 6.62 28.35 -1.95
CA PHE A 303 5.30 28.33 -2.58
C PHE A 303 5.03 29.59 -3.41
N GLY A 304 6.09 30.35 -3.72
CA GLY A 304 6.00 31.69 -4.29
C GLY A 304 5.38 32.72 -3.36
N SER A 305 5.15 33.92 -3.89
CA SER A 305 4.54 35.04 -3.15
C SER A 305 3.71 35.93 -4.08
N GLY A 306 3.05 36.92 -3.49
CA GLY A 306 2.18 37.85 -4.19
C GLY A 306 0.89 37.21 -4.70
N ARG A 307 0.25 37.83 -5.69
CA ARG A 307 -1.05 37.39 -6.22
C ARG A 307 -0.99 35.96 -6.74
N LYS A 308 0.08 35.56 -7.43
CA LYS A 308 0.28 34.22 -8.01
C LYS A 308 0.94 33.20 -7.05
N GLY A 309 0.86 33.40 -5.72
CA GLY A 309 1.31 32.40 -4.75
C GLY A 309 0.54 31.07 -4.89
N CYS A 310 1.13 29.95 -4.47
CA CYS A 310 0.55 28.62 -4.60
C CYS A 310 -0.80 28.52 -3.85
N PRO A 311 -1.89 28.03 -4.47
CA PRO A 311 -3.15 27.79 -3.78
C PRO A 311 -3.11 26.57 -2.84
N GLY A 312 -2.18 25.63 -3.07
CA GLY A 312 -2.07 24.38 -2.32
C GLY A 312 -1.14 24.42 -1.11
N VAL A 313 -0.64 25.59 -0.70
CA VAL A 313 0.38 25.73 0.37
C VAL A 313 0.03 24.97 1.65
N ASN A 314 -1.22 25.07 2.12
CA ASN A 314 -1.64 24.40 3.35
C ASN A 314 -1.66 22.88 3.20
N LEU A 315 -2.23 22.39 2.11
CA LEU A 315 -2.28 20.96 1.80
C LEU A 315 -0.87 20.38 1.61
N GLY A 316 0.05 21.13 0.98
CA GLY A 316 1.44 20.74 0.81
C GLY A 316 2.15 20.52 2.15
N TYR A 317 2.11 21.50 3.05
CA TYR A 317 2.72 21.35 4.39
C TYR A 317 2.11 20.20 5.19
N ILE A 318 0.80 20.03 5.10
CA ILE A 318 0.06 18.94 5.74
C ILE A 318 0.58 17.59 5.25
N PHE A 319 0.58 17.37 3.93
CA PHE A 319 0.86 16.07 3.34
C PHE A 319 2.34 15.70 3.44
N VAL A 320 3.23 16.64 3.10
CA VAL A 320 4.68 16.45 3.22
C VAL A 320 5.07 16.23 4.68
N GLY A 321 4.51 17.03 5.60
CA GLY A 321 4.79 16.91 7.03
C GLY A 321 4.36 15.57 7.62
N THR A 322 3.13 15.12 7.35
CA THR A 322 2.68 13.81 7.84
C THR A 322 3.45 12.66 7.20
N ALA A 323 3.74 12.71 5.89
CA ALA A 323 4.49 11.66 5.21
C ALA A 323 5.92 11.49 5.76
N ILE A 324 6.67 12.59 5.89
CA ILE A 324 8.01 12.59 6.51
C ILE A 324 7.92 12.14 7.97
N GLY A 325 6.91 12.61 8.71
CA GLY A 325 6.69 12.18 10.08
C GLY A 325 6.51 10.67 10.21
N VAL A 326 5.70 10.06 9.35
CA VAL A 326 5.51 8.59 9.30
C VAL A 326 6.83 7.88 8.99
N MET A 327 7.57 8.36 7.98
CA MET A 327 8.85 7.80 7.56
C MET A 327 9.89 7.84 8.71
N VAL A 328 9.95 8.94 9.46
CA VAL A 328 10.86 9.10 10.60
C VAL A 328 10.41 8.27 11.82
N GLN A 329 9.10 8.21 12.06
CA GLN A 329 8.50 7.50 13.20
C GLN A 329 8.70 5.98 13.08
N CYS A 330 8.51 5.43 11.88
CA CYS A 330 8.33 3.99 11.70
C CYS A 330 9.58 3.25 11.19
N PHE A 331 10.55 3.96 10.60
CA PHE A 331 11.66 3.32 9.88
C PHE A 331 13.03 3.79 10.39
N ASP A 332 13.98 2.86 10.47
CA ASP A 332 15.40 3.20 10.48
C ASP A 332 15.92 3.28 9.04
N TRP A 333 16.63 4.36 8.75
CA TRP A 333 17.10 4.68 7.41
C TRP A 333 18.58 4.34 7.28
N ARG A 334 18.91 3.46 6.33
CA ARG A 334 20.31 3.22 5.91
C ARG A 334 20.46 3.48 4.42
N VAL A 335 21.64 3.95 4.02
CA VAL A 335 21.97 4.27 2.63
C VAL A 335 23.23 3.54 2.20
N ASN A 336 23.38 3.34 0.90
CA ASN A 336 24.60 2.75 0.35
C ASN A 336 25.76 3.73 0.43
N GLY A 337 26.72 3.45 1.32
CA GLY A 337 27.89 4.30 1.55
C GLY A 337 27.74 5.16 2.81
N ASP A 338 28.60 6.17 2.95
CA ASP A 338 28.66 6.99 4.17
C ASP A 338 27.59 8.10 4.21
N LYS A 339 27.11 8.56 3.03
CA LYS A 339 26.12 9.64 2.86
C LYS A 339 25.30 9.45 1.58
N VAL A 340 24.11 10.03 1.54
CA VAL A 340 23.28 10.17 0.33
C VAL A 340 23.98 11.10 -0.68
N TYR A 341 23.93 10.74 -1.95
CA TYR A 341 24.38 11.60 -3.06
C TYR A 341 23.37 12.73 -3.29
N MET A 342 23.77 13.97 -3.03
CA MET A 342 22.91 15.16 -3.11
C MET A 342 23.05 15.93 -4.44
N GLU A 343 23.40 15.24 -5.53
CA GLU A 343 23.55 15.91 -6.84
C GLU A 343 22.18 16.31 -7.39
N GLU A 344 22.06 17.56 -7.82
CA GLU A 344 20.83 18.13 -8.37
C GLU A 344 20.71 17.85 -9.88
N ALA A 345 19.53 17.47 -10.32
CA ALA A 345 19.15 17.41 -11.72
C ALA A 345 17.90 18.27 -11.96
N VAL A 346 17.98 19.16 -12.94
CA VAL A 346 16.81 19.91 -13.40
C VAL A 346 16.13 19.10 -14.50
N ALA A 347 15.00 18.44 -14.17
CA ALA A 347 14.17 17.76 -15.17
C ALA A 347 12.83 18.51 -15.29
N GLY A 348 12.68 19.29 -16.36
CA GLY A 348 11.47 20.08 -16.58
C GLY A 348 11.38 21.33 -15.69
N MET A 349 10.29 21.46 -14.93
CA MET A 349 10.02 22.62 -14.06
C MET A 349 10.36 22.38 -12.58
N THR A 350 10.74 21.15 -12.22
CA THR A 350 11.02 20.75 -10.83
C THR A 350 12.50 20.48 -10.56
N LEU A 351 12.94 20.71 -9.30
CA LEU A 351 14.29 20.39 -8.84
C LEU A 351 14.32 18.95 -8.32
N ASN A 352 15.02 18.07 -9.04
CA ASN A 352 15.03 16.64 -8.74
C ASN A 352 16.42 16.20 -8.27
N MET A 353 16.48 15.12 -7.50
CA MET A 353 17.75 14.45 -7.25
C MET A 353 18.22 13.78 -8.55
N ALA A 354 19.49 13.97 -8.92
CA ALA A 354 20.09 13.31 -10.08
C ALA A 354 20.11 11.78 -9.91
N TYR A 355 20.19 11.33 -8.65
CA TYR A 355 20.06 9.94 -8.26
C TYR A 355 18.96 9.85 -7.19
N PRO A 356 17.83 9.20 -7.48
CA PRO A 356 16.76 9.01 -6.50
C PRO A 356 17.28 8.40 -5.20
N LEU A 357 16.66 8.74 -4.08
CA LEU A 357 17.01 8.24 -2.76
C LEU A 357 16.83 6.72 -2.73
N LYS A 358 17.96 6.02 -2.62
CA LYS A 358 18.04 4.57 -2.43
C LYS A 358 18.43 4.28 -0.99
N SER A 359 17.43 4.00 -0.17
CA SER A 359 17.62 3.55 1.20
C SER A 359 17.21 2.08 1.36
N TYR A 360 17.87 1.42 2.30
CA TYR A 360 17.46 0.12 2.83
C TYR A 360 16.78 0.45 4.15
N GLU A 361 15.46 0.35 4.14
CA GLU A 361 14.67 0.48 5.35
C GLU A 361 15.03 -0.69 6.26
N ILE A 362 15.34 -0.40 7.51
CA ILE A 362 15.45 -1.43 8.54
C ILE A 362 14.31 -1.18 9.50
N PHE A 363 13.43 -2.16 9.58
CA PHE A 363 12.30 -2.08 10.47
C PHE A 363 12.78 -1.98 11.92
N LYS A 364 12.23 -1.02 12.66
CA LYS A 364 12.44 -0.95 14.11
C LYS A 364 11.59 -2.03 14.78
N THR A 365 12.14 -3.24 14.90
CA THR A 365 11.58 -4.30 15.74
C THR A 365 11.71 -3.88 17.21
N GLN A 366 10.77 -3.07 17.70
CA GLN A 366 10.34 -2.87 19.09
C GLN A 366 9.80 -1.44 19.26
N ASP A 367 8.49 -1.36 19.49
CA ASP A 367 7.74 -0.35 20.26
C ASP A 367 6.57 0.31 19.53
N VAL A 368 6.42 0.11 18.23
CA VAL A 368 5.35 0.78 17.49
C VAL A 368 4.23 -0.18 17.09
N ASN A 369 3.28 -0.38 18.02
CA ASN A 369 2.03 -1.13 17.81
C ASN A 369 1.06 -0.29 16.95
N ILE A 370 1.40 -0.02 15.69
CA ILE A 370 0.50 0.70 14.79
C ILE A 370 -0.55 -0.26 14.23
N SER A 371 -1.79 0.00 14.63
CA SER A 371 -3.00 -0.40 13.91
C SER A 371 -3.03 0.29 12.54
N PHE A 372 -2.96 -0.53 11.50
CA PHE A 372 -2.79 -0.13 10.10
C PHE A 372 -4.09 -0.41 9.31
N ARG A 373 -4.47 0.40 8.31
CA ARG A 373 -5.75 0.27 7.55
C ARG A 373 -5.78 -0.70 6.36
N GLY A 374 -4.68 -1.27 5.90
CA GLY A 374 -4.68 -2.55 5.14
C GLY A 374 -4.96 -3.79 6.01
N PRO A 375 -4.55 -3.80 7.28
CA PRO A 375 -5.01 -4.68 8.32
C PRO A 375 -6.22 -4.17 9.10
N GLN A 376 -6.91 -3.05 8.85
CA GLN A 376 -8.10 -2.75 9.67
C GLN A 376 -9.20 -3.80 9.49
N ALA A 377 -9.35 -4.40 8.31
CA ALA A 377 -10.26 -5.54 8.13
C ALA A 377 -9.76 -6.80 8.87
N LEU A 378 -8.44 -7.07 8.84
CA LEU A 378 -7.82 -8.17 9.58
C LEU A 378 -7.87 -7.94 11.10
N GLU A 379 -7.67 -6.71 11.56
CA GLU A 379 -7.61 -6.27 12.93
C GLU A 379 -9.01 -6.23 13.56
N ARG A 380 -9.99 -5.67 12.85
CA ARG A 380 -11.42 -5.76 13.20
C ARG A 380 -11.87 -7.21 13.32
N SER A 381 -11.32 -8.09 12.49
CA SER A 381 -11.57 -9.53 12.56
C SER A 381 -10.54 -10.32 13.39
N ARG A 382 -9.68 -9.66 14.16
CA ARG A 382 -8.71 -10.36 15.02
C ARG A 382 -9.43 -11.19 16.07
N GLY A 383 -10.51 -10.65 16.66
CA GLY A 383 -11.37 -11.39 17.58
C GLY A 383 -11.95 -12.66 16.94
N VAL A 384 -12.37 -12.58 15.67
CA VAL A 384 -12.83 -13.75 14.90
C VAL A 384 -11.76 -14.83 14.83
N ARG A 385 -10.51 -14.46 14.50
CA ARG A 385 -9.41 -15.44 14.41
C ARG A 385 -9.00 -15.99 15.77
N ALA A 386 -9.01 -15.16 16.82
CA ALA A 386 -8.74 -15.60 18.19
C ALA A 386 -9.79 -16.63 18.67
N ASP A 387 -11.08 -16.36 18.43
CA ASP A 387 -12.18 -17.28 18.76
C ASP A 387 -12.02 -18.63 18.05
N GLU A 388 -11.73 -18.62 16.74
CA GLU A 388 -11.59 -19.85 15.96
C GLU A 388 -10.29 -20.60 16.32
N LEU A 389 -9.22 -19.88 16.69
CA LEU A 389 -7.98 -20.48 17.22
C LEU A 389 -8.22 -21.16 18.56
N GLU A 390 -9.03 -20.57 19.45
CA GLU A 390 -9.45 -21.19 20.70
C GLU A 390 -10.28 -22.44 20.44
N ARG A 391 -11.25 -22.40 19.51
CA ARG A 391 -12.03 -23.60 19.14
C ARG A 391 -11.15 -24.71 18.56
N PHE A 392 -10.17 -24.34 17.74
CA PHE A 392 -9.18 -25.27 17.22
C PHE A 392 -8.39 -25.93 18.35
N TYR A 393 -7.89 -25.14 19.31
CA TYR A 393 -7.24 -25.65 20.52
C TYR A 393 -8.14 -26.60 21.31
N MET A 394 -9.38 -26.20 21.62
CA MET A 394 -10.33 -27.02 22.39
C MET A 394 -10.66 -28.34 21.69
N SER A 395 -10.77 -28.34 20.34
CA SER A 395 -10.95 -29.57 19.58
C SER A 395 -9.77 -30.54 19.71
N LEU A 396 -8.54 -30.01 19.72
CA LEU A 396 -7.35 -30.83 19.93
C LEU A 396 -7.23 -31.34 21.37
N VAL A 397 -7.61 -30.53 22.36
CA VAL A 397 -7.67 -30.96 23.76
C VAL A 397 -8.65 -32.11 23.96
N ASP A 398 -9.87 -32.01 23.41
CA ASP A 398 -10.88 -33.07 23.49
C ASP A 398 -10.36 -34.39 22.89
N LYS A 399 -9.73 -34.34 21.72
CA LYS A 399 -9.11 -35.51 21.09
C LYS A 399 -7.92 -36.06 21.88
N ALA A 400 -7.12 -35.19 22.48
CA ALA A 400 -6.01 -35.60 23.35
C ALA A 400 -6.52 -36.32 24.60
N MET A 401 -7.59 -35.82 25.23
CA MET A 401 -8.23 -36.46 26.39
C MET A 401 -8.82 -37.84 26.04
N LYS A 402 -9.35 -37.99 24.83
CA LYS A 402 -9.89 -39.26 24.32
C LYS A 402 -8.82 -40.19 23.73
N ASN A 403 -7.57 -39.73 23.63
CA ASN A 403 -6.47 -40.44 22.96
C ASN A 403 -6.84 -40.86 21.52
N GLU A 404 -7.51 -39.96 20.80
CA GLU A 404 -7.97 -40.17 19.42
C GLU A 404 -6.96 -39.63 18.40
N SER A 405 -6.86 -40.31 17.25
CA SER A 405 -6.07 -39.81 16.12
C SER A 405 -6.75 -38.59 15.51
N VAL A 406 -5.97 -37.53 15.26
CA VAL A 406 -6.38 -36.33 14.54
C VAL A 406 -5.72 -36.28 13.16
N ASP A 407 -6.46 -35.82 12.16
CA ASP A 407 -5.92 -35.43 10.86
C ASP A 407 -5.63 -33.92 10.88
N ILE A 408 -4.34 -33.56 10.91
CA ILE A 408 -3.89 -32.17 11.04
C ILE A 408 -4.37 -31.31 9.87
N GLY A 409 -4.42 -31.87 8.67
CA GLY A 409 -4.94 -31.16 7.51
C GLY A 409 -6.41 -30.82 7.68
N LYS A 410 -7.24 -31.77 8.12
CA LYS A 410 -8.66 -31.50 8.34
C LYS A 410 -8.91 -30.44 9.40
N GLU A 411 -8.17 -30.46 10.51
CA GLU A 411 -8.35 -29.47 11.58
C GLU A 411 -7.84 -28.08 11.17
N ALA A 412 -6.70 -28.00 10.47
CA ALA A 412 -6.23 -26.74 9.90
C ALA A 412 -7.24 -26.17 8.89
N MET A 413 -7.86 -27.02 8.06
CA MET A 413 -8.90 -26.59 7.11
C MET A 413 -10.12 -26.01 7.82
N LYS A 414 -10.57 -26.64 8.91
CA LYS A 414 -11.69 -26.15 9.71
C LYS A 414 -11.39 -24.77 10.28
N LEU A 415 -10.21 -24.60 10.90
CA LEU A 415 -9.76 -23.32 11.43
C LEU A 415 -9.79 -22.23 10.36
N THR A 416 -9.16 -22.47 9.21
CA THR A 416 -9.06 -21.47 8.14
C THR A 416 -10.40 -21.20 7.47
N ASN A 417 -11.19 -22.24 7.20
CA ASN A 417 -12.48 -22.11 6.51
C ASN A 417 -13.48 -21.34 7.38
N ASN A 418 -13.59 -21.70 8.66
CA ASN A 418 -14.49 -21.01 9.60
C ASN A 418 -14.06 -19.56 9.81
N SER A 419 -12.76 -19.32 9.96
CA SER A 419 -12.22 -17.95 10.10
C SER A 419 -12.55 -17.10 8.87
N ILE A 420 -12.25 -17.60 7.67
CA ILE A 420 -12.52 -16.87 6.41
C ILE A 420 -14.03 -16.65 6.24
N CYS A 421 -14.86 -17.67 6.49
CA CYS A 421 -16.32 -17.54 6.44
C CYS A 421 -16.84 -16.45 7.39
N LYS A 422 -16.37 -16.43 8.65
CA LYS A 422 -16.79 -15.44 9.65
C LYS A 422 -16.23 -14.05 9.36
N MET A 423 -15.02 -13.95 8.81
CA MET A 423 -14.43 -12.70 8.33
C MET A 423 -15.20 -12.11 7.14
N ILE A 424 -15.67 -12.95 6.21
CA ILE A 424 -16.37 -12.47 5.02
C ILE A 424 -17.86 -12.22 5.29
N MET A 425 -18.55 -13.15 5.96
CA MET A 425 -20.01 -13.16 6.12
C MET A 425 -20.50 -12.81 7.53
N GLY A 426 -19.60 -12.44 8.46
CA GLY A 426 -19.94 -12.22 9.86
C GLY A 426 -20.28 -13.48 10.66
N ARG A 427 -20.30 -14.68 10.04
CA ARG A 427 -20.63 -15.95 10.71
C ARG A 427 -19.89 -17.15 10.13
N SER A 428 -19.71 -18.18 10.94
CA SER A 428 -19.20 -19.49 10.50
C SER A 428 -20.34 -20.33 9.88
N CYS A 429 -20.01 -21.25 8.97
CA CYS A 429 -20.99 -22.19 8.43
C CYS A 429 -21.50 -23.13 9.54
N SER A 430 -22.77 -23.54 9.49
CA SER A 430 -23.34 -24.41 10.53
C SER A 430 -22.74 -25.83 10.46
N GLU A 431 -22.15 -26.28 11.57
CA GLU A 431 -21.70 -27.68 11.73
C GLU A 431 -22.90 -28.63 11.97
N GLU A 432 -23.92 -28.19 12.69
CA GLU A 432 -25.10 -29.02 13.05
C GLU A 432 -25.94 -29.45 11.84
N ASN A 433 -26.02 -28.60 10.82
CA ASN A 433 -26.78 -28.87 9.59
C ASN A 433 -25.92 -29.44 8.45
N GLY A 434 -24.64 -29.76 8.72
CA GLY A 434 -23.68 -30.28 7.72
C GLY A 434 -23.28 -29.27 6.64
N GLU A 435 -23.56 -27.98 6.84
CA GLU A 435 -23.25 -26.93 5.86
C GLU A 435 -21.75 -26.69 5.76
N ALA A 436 -21.05 -26.63 6.89
CA ALA A 436 -19.61 -26.45 6.94
C ALA A 436 -18.85 -27.60 6.27
N GLU A 437 -19.34 -28.84 6.42
CA GLU A 437 -18.79 -30.01 5.74
C GLU A 437 -18.97 -29.92 4.21
N ARG A 438 -20.17 -29.57 3.75
CA ARG A 438 -20.42 -29.35 2.30
C ARG A 438 -19.52 -28.27 1.70
N VAL A 439 -19.28 -27.18 2.43
CA VAL A 439 -18.37 -26.11 1.98
C VAL A 439 -16.93 -26.61 1.89
N ARG A 440 -16.43 -27.35 2.89
CA ARG A 440 -15.09 -27.95 2.86
C ARG A 440 -14.93 -28.97 1.72
N ASP A 441 -15.95 -29.76 1.45
CA ASP A 441 -15.97 -30.69 0.31
C ASP A 441 -15.90 -29.93 -1.02
N LEU A 442 -16.68 -28.86 -1.16
CA LEU A 442 -16.65 -28.00 -2.35
C LEU A 442 -15.28 -27.33 -2.57
N VAL A 443 -14.61 -26.89 -1.50
CA VAL A 443 -13.24 -26.37 -1.58
C VAL A 443 -12.29 -27.46 -2.08
N THR A 444 -12.37 -28.68 -1.52
CA THR A 444 -11.52 -29.81 -1.92
C THR A 444 -11.75 -30.21 -3.39
N GLU A 445 -13.01 -30.27 -3.82
CA GLU A 445 -13.38 -30.54 -5.21
C GLU A 445 -12.85 -29.45 -6.16
N SER A 446 -12.91 -28.17 -5.75
CA SER A 446 -12.40 -27.04 -6.54
C SER A 446 -10.89 -27.13 -6.77
N THR A 447 -10.12 -27.44 -5.71
CA THR A 447 -8.67 -27.65 -5.84
C THR A 447 -8.37 -28.82 -6.78
N ALA A 448 -9.11 -29.93 -6.67
CA ALA A 448 -8.91 -31.10 -7.54
C ALA A 448 -9.18 -30.78 -9.03
N LEU A 449 -10.04 -29.79 -9.32
CA LEU A 449 -10.28 -29.31 -10.68
C LEU A 449 -9.20 -28.36 -11.20
N THR A 450 -8.35 -27.78 -10.35
CA THR A 450 -7.42 -26.72 -10.77
C THR A 450 -6.44 -27.21 -11.85
N MET A 451 -5.95 -28.46 -11.77
CA MET A 451 -5.09 -29.05 -12.81
C MET A 451 -5.84 -29.26 -14.13
N LYS A 452 -7.11 -29.70 -14.06
CA LYS A 452 -7.97 -29.83 -15.24
C LYS A 452 -8.23 -28.48 -15.90
N ILE A 453 -8.45 -27.43 -15.11
CA ILE A 453 -8.62 -26.04 -15.57
C ILE A 453 -7.33 -25.53 -16.22
N PHE A 454 -6.17 -25.78 -15.61
CA PHE A 454 -4.87 -25.43 -16.16
C PHE A 454 -4.63 -26.08 -17.53
N LEU A 455 -4.88 -27.39 -17.65
CA LEU A 455 -4.77 -28.10 -18.93
C LEU A 455 -5.79 -27.59 -19.95
N ALA A 456 -7.04 -27.34 -19.54
CA ALA A 456 -8.08 -26.78 -20.40
C ALA A 456 -7.67 -25.40 -20.95
N ASN A 457 -7.05 -24.55 -20.14
CA ASN A 457 -6.55 -23.24 -20.54
C ASN A 457 -5.32 -23.34 -21.45
N MET A 458 -4.38 -24.24 -21.16
CA MET A 458 -3.19 -24.48 -21.99
C MET A 458 -3.58 -24.95 -23.40
N PHE A 459 -4.59 -25.81 -23.51
CA PHE A 459 -5.08 -26.32 -24.79
C PHE A 459 -6.34 -25.60 -25.29
N TYR A 460 -6.72 -24.46 -24.71
CA TYR A 460 -7.93 -23.73 -25.07
C TYR A 460 -7.94 -23.33 -26.54
N LYS A 461 -6.83 -22.81 -27.08
CA LYS A 461 -6.71 -22.39 -28.49
C LYS A 461 -6.94 -23.56 -29.48
N PRO A 462 -6.26 -24.72 -29.37
CA PRO A 462 -6.52 -25.85 -30.26
C PRO A 462 -7.92 -26.46 -30.09
N PHE A 463 -8.46 -26.58 -28.88
CA PHE A 463 -9.79 -27.19 -28.66
C PHE A 463 -10.97 -26.24 -28.94
N LYS A 464 -10.79 -24.91 -28.85
CA LYS A 464 -11.78 -23.91 -29.28
C LYS A 464 -12.06 -24.01 -30.78
N LYS A 465 -11.02 -24.28 -31.59
CA LYS A 465 -11.18 -24.56 -33.04
C LYS A 465 -12.00 -25.83 -33.30
N LEU A 466 -11.95 -26.80 -32.39
CA LEU A 466 -12.69 -28.07 -32.46
C LEU A 466 -14.05 -28.02 -31.73
N ARG A 467 -14.45 -26.88 -31.15
CA ARG A 467 -15.66 -26.72 -30.29
C ARG A 467 -15.74 -27.70 -29.10
N ILE A 468 -14.61 -28.23 -28.64
CA ILE A 468 -14.56 -29.14 -27.48
C ILE A 468 -14.32 -28.30 -26.23
N SER A 469 -15.23 -28.38 -25.26
CA SER A 469 -15.08 -27.75 -23.95
C SER A 469 -14.68 -28.83 -22.94
N LEU A 470 -13.37 -28.97 -22.73
CA LEU A 470 -12.81 -29.94 -21.79
C LEU A 470 -13.29 -29.64 -20.37
N PHE A 471 -13.72 -30.69 -19.66
CA PHE A 471 -14.13 -30.67 -18.24
C PHE A 471 -15.27 -29.71 -17.87
N LYS A 472 -16.00 -29.18 -18.86
CA LYS A 472 -17.08 -28.21 -18.64
C LYS A 472 -18.13 -28.72 -17.64
N LYS A 473 -18.53 -29.99 -17.75
CA LYS A 473 -19.55 -30.57 -16.88
C LYS A 473 -19.12 -30.59 -15.41
N GLU A 474 -17.88 -31.02 -15.14
CA GLU A 474 -17.35 -31.06 -13.78
C GLU A 474 -17.18 -29.66 -13.18
N ILE A 475 -16.65 -28.71 -13.96
CA ILE A 475 -16.50 -27.30 -13.53
C ILE A 475 -17.87 -26.66 -13.23
N MET A 476 -18.85 -26.86 -14.12
CA MET A 476 -20.21 -26.31 -13.92
C MET A 476 -20.92 -26.97 -12.74
N SER A 477 -20.69 -28.26 -12.48
CA SER A 477 -21.27 -28.94 -11.32
C SER A 477 -20.82 -28.31 -10.00
N VAL A 478 -19.52 -28.02 -9.85
CA VAL A 478 -18.98 -27.37 -8.64
C VAL A 478 -19.48 -25.92 -8.55
N SER A 479 -19.47 -25.19 -9.67
CA SER A 479 -19.97 -23.81 -9.74
C SER A 479 -21.44 -23.69 -9.32
N CYS A 480 -22.33 -24.57 -9.78
CA CYS A 480 -23.74 -24.55 -9.41
C CYS A 480 -23.95 -24.82 -7.91
N ARG A 481 -23.19 -25.75 -7.32
CA ARG A 481 -23.28 -26.04 -5.89
C ARG A 481 -22.78 -24.90 -5.00
N PHE A 482 -21.71 -24.21 -5.40
CA PHE A 482 -21.32 -22.97 -4.74
C PHE A 482 -22.39 -21.89 -4.87
N ASP A 483 -23.00 -21.75 -6.05
CA ASP A 483 -24.06 -20.78 -6.28
C ASP A 483 -25.24 -21.01 -5.34
N GLU A 484 -25.70 -22.26 -5.17
CA GLU A 484 -26.78 -22.61 -4.23
C GLU A 484 -26.46 -22.24 -2.77
N VAL A 485 -25.22 -22.42 -2.32
CA VAL A 485 -24.78 -22.05 -0.97
C VAL A 485 -24.75 -20.53 -0.82
N LEU A 486 -24.17 -19.84 -1.79
CA LEU A 486 -24.03 -18.38 -1.75
C LEU A 486 -25.36 -17.67 -1.85
N GLU A 487 -26.26 -18.12 -2.72
CA GLU A 487 -27.63 -17.60 -2.84
C GLU A 487 -28.35 -17.57 -1.49
N LYS A 488 -28.28 -18.67 -0.73
CA LYS A 488 -28.85 -18.74 0.62
C LYS A 488 -28.22 -17.74 1.59
N ILE A 489 -26.91 -17.52 1.48
CA ILE A 489 -26.18 -16.54 2.31
C ILE A 489 -26.62 -15.11 1.96
N PHE A 490 -26.75 -14.78 0.67
CA PHE A 490 -27.23 -13.48 0.20
C PHE A 490 -28.66 -13.19 0.69
N GLU A 491 -29.59 -14.14 0.49
CA GLU A 491 -30.99 -13.98 0.91
C GLU A 491 -31.13 -13.69 2.41
N GLN A 492 -30.19 -14.18 3.22
CA GLN A 492 -30.19 -13.98 4.67
C GLN A 492 -29.61 -12.62 5.08
N HIS A 493 -28.59 -12.13 4.37
CA HIS A 493 -28.05 -10.77 4.56
C HIS A 493 -29.03 -9.68 4.07
N GLU A 494 -29.86 -9.98 3.08
CA GLU A 494 -30.90 -9.05 2.61
C GLU A 494 -32.09 -8.91 3.58
N LYS A 495 -32.32 -9.90 4.45
CA LYS A 495 -33.48 -9.95 5.37
C LYS A 495 -33.21 -9.40 6.77
N LYS A 496 -31.97 -9.07 7.13
CA LYS A 496 -31.59 -8.52 8.43
C LYS A 496 -30.84 -7.19 8.29
N PRO A 497 -31.49 -6.04 8.47
CA PRO A 497 -30.81 -4.82 8.87
C PRO A 497 -30.84 -4.76 10.40
N ASP A 498 -29.99 -5.52 11.09
CA ASP A 498 -29.86 -5.37 12.55
C ASP A 498 -28.84 -4.26 12.84
N GLU A 499 -29.33 -3.26 13.56
CA GLU A 499 -28.57 -2.21 14.24
C GLU A 499 -27.55 -2.89 15.18
N ASP A 500 -26.27 -2.47 15.11
CA ASP A 500 -25.20 -2.80 16.08
C ASP A 500 -24.30 -4.04 15.82
N GLN A 501 -23.85 -4.27 14.58
CA GLN A 501 -22.77 -5.23 14.28
C GLN A 501 -21.67 -4.65 13.37
N ASP A 502 -20.40 -4.96 13.70
CA ASP A 502 -19.22 -4.64 12.91
C ASP A 502 -19.40 -5.00 11.43
N THR A 503 -19.23 -4.02 10.54
CA THR A 503 -19.37 -4.19 9.08
C THR A 503 -18.38 -5.25 8.56
N ASN A 504 -18.88 -6.39 8.08
CA ASN A 504 -18.05 -7.45 7.50
C ASN A 504 -17.75 -7.19 6.00
N LEU A 505 -16.87 -7.98 5.38
CA LEU A 505 -16.48 -7.77 3.97
C LEU A 505 -17.68 -7.87 3.02
N MET A 506 -18.64 -8.77 3.30
CA MET A 506 -19.84 -8.93 2.49
C MET A 506 -20.73 -7.68 2.56
N ASP A 507 -20.89 -7.08 3.72
CA ASP A 507 -21.65 -5.83 3.88
C ASP A 507 -21.00 -4.68 3.11
N GLY A 508 -19.67 -4.59 3.14
CA GLY A 508 -18.91 -3.61 2.34
C GLY A 508 -19.07 -3.83 0.84
N LEU A 509 -19.03 -5.08 0.37
CA LEU A 509 -19.24 -5.43 -1.04
C LEU A 509 -20.68 -5.21 -1.49
N LEU A 510 -21.66 -5.46 -0.61
CA LEU A 510 -23.08 -5.20 -0.87
C LEU A 510 -23.37 -3.69 -0.89
N ALA A 511 -22.72 -2.90 -0.01
CA ALA A 511 -22.77 -1.46 -0.06
C ALA A 511 -22.18 -0.92 -1.37
N ALA A 512 -20.99 -1.40 -1.78
CA ALA A 512 -20.38 -1.03 -3.06
C ALA A 512 -21.19 -1.50 -4.28
N TYR A 513 -21.94 -2.61 -4.16
CA TYR A 513 -22.88 -3.07 -5.19
C TYR A 513 -24.13 -2.20 -5.29
N ARG A 514 -24.63 -1.70 -4.15
CA ARG A 514 -25.79 -0.79 -4.07
C ARG A 514 -25.42 0.65 -4.39
N ASP A 515 -24.14 0.99 -4.31
CA ASP A 515 -23.62 2.30 -4.68
C ASP A 515 -23.68 2.47 -6.20
N GLU A 516 -24.67 3.24 -6.66
CA GLU A 516 -24.84 3.55 -8.08
C GLU A 516 -23.66 4.37 -8.65
N ASN A 517 -22.82 4.92 -7.76
CA ASN A 517 -21.73 5.85 -8.02
C ASN A 517 -20.33 5.22 -7.95
N ALA A 518 -20.22 3.93 -7.63
CA ALA A 518 -18.93 3.24 -7.59
C ALA A 518 -18.24 3.24 -8.97
N GLU A 519 -16.94 3.60 -9.03
CA GLU A 519 -16.12 3.62 -10.26
C GLU A 519 -16.14 2.29 -11.03
N PHE A 520 -16.34 1.18 -10.31
CA PHE A 520 -16.55 -0.14 -10.90
C PHE A 520 -17.85 -0.74 -10.35
N LYS A 521 -18.83 -0.96 -11.23
CA LYS A 521 -20.09 -1.61 -10.85
C LYS A 521 -19.87 -3.09 -10.58
N PHE A 522 -19.82 -3.45 -9.29
CA PHE A 522 -19.85 -4.85 -8.89
C PHE A 522 -21.15 -5.50 -9.36
N THR A 523 -21.08 -6.79 -9.68
CA THR A 523 -22.28 -7.60 -9.92
C THR A 523 -22.37 -8.61 -8.80
N ARG A 524 -23.56 -9.16 -8.57
CA ARG A 524 -23.73 -10.27 -7.63
C ARG A 524 -22.80 -11.44 -7.95
N ASN A 525 -22.55 -11.69 -9.24
CA ASN A 525 -21.58 -12.70 -9.68
C ASN A 525 -20.13 -12.33 -9.36
N HIS A 526 -19.74 -11.04 -9.43
CA HIS A 526 -18.42 -10.59 -8.97
C HIS A 526 -18.23 -10.85 -7.48
N ILE A 527 -19.23 -10.55 -6.65
CA ILE A 527 -19.16 -10.80 -5.19
C ILE A 527 -19.06 -12.30 -4.90
N LYS A 528 -19.93 -13.12 -5.53
CA LYS A 528 -19.87 -14.58 -5.40
C LYS A 528 -18.52 -15.15 -5.81
N SER A 529 -17.98 -14.69 -6.95
CA SER A 529 -16.70 -15.18 -7.47
C SER A 529 -15.56 -14.80 -6.52
N LEU A 530 -15.54 -13.56 -6.03
CA LEU A 530 -14.54 -13.10 -5.06
C LEU A 530 -14.61 -13.91 -3.76
N PHE A 531 -15.83 -14.21 -3.28
CA PHE A 531 -16.01 -15.09 -2.11
C PHE A 531 -15.38 -16.46 -2.32
N VAL A 532 -15.70 -17.12 -3.45
CA VAL A 532 -15.16 -18.44 -3.78
C VAL A 532 -13.64 -18.38 -3.92
N ASP A 533 -13.11 -17.36 -4.59
CA ASP A 533 -11.67 -17.17 -4.77
C ASP A 533 -10.96 -17.06 -3.40
N LEU A 534 -11.44 -16.20 -2.50
CA LEU A 534 -10.86 -16.02 -1.17
C LEU A 534 -10.98 -17.29 -0.31
N LEU A 535 -12.13 -17.96 -0.34
CA LEU A 535 -12.37 -19.14 0.47
C LEU A 535 -11.54 -20.34 0.02
N VAL A 536 -11.52 -20.62 -1.29
CA VAL A 536 -10.76 -21.73 -1.87
C VAL A 536 -9.26 -21.47 -1.73
N ALA A 537 -8.79 -20.29 -2.16
CA ALA A 537 -7.37 -19.98 -2.12
C ALA A 537 -6.83 -19.89 -0.69
N GLY A 538 -7.59 -19.30 0.25
CA GLY A 538 -7.16 -19.12 1.63
C GLY A 538 -7.22 -20.40 2.48
N SER A 539 -8.20 -21.27 2.26
CA SER A 539 -8.38 -22.48 3.08
C SER A 539 -7.40 -23.59 2.71
N ASP A 540 -7.35 -23.98 1.43
CA ASP A 540 -6.65 -25.19 1.05
C ASP A 540 -5.12 -25.02 1.00
N THR A 541 -4.63 -23.83 0.64
CA THR A 541 -3.19 -23.56 0.66
C THR A 541 -2.64 -23.50 2.09
N SER A 542 -3.32 -22.79 2.99
CA SER A 542 -2.96 -22.71 4.41
C SER A 542 -3.02 -24.07 5.09
N ARG A 543 -4.03 -24.90 4.75
CA ARG A 543 -4.12 -26.29 5.20
C ARG A 543 -2.85 -27.09 4.87
N HIS A 544 -2.43 -27.07 3.61
CA HIS A 544 -1.23 -27.80 3.20
C HIS A 544 0.04 -27.23 3.83
N GLY A 545 0.17 -25.90 3.90
CA GLY A 545 1.30 -25.24 4.55
C GLY A 545 1.45 -25.66 6.01
N THR A 546 0.37 -25.66 6.78
CA THR A 546 0.34 -26.14 8.17
C THR A 546 0.67 -27.62 8.26
N GLN A 547 0.07 -28.46 7.42
CA GLN A 547 0.24 -29.92 7.45
C GLN A 547 1.68 -30.34 7.15
N TRP A 548 2.28 -29.81 6.08
CA TRP A 548 3.66 -30.09 5.72
C TRP A 548 4.66 -29.61 6.77
N THR A 549 4.45 -28.40 7.29
CA THR A 549 5.35 -27.84 8.30
C THR A 549 5.29 -28.64 9.61
N MET A 550 4.11 -29.07 10.06
CA MET A 550 4.01 -29.95 11.23
C MET A 550 4.63 -31.33 11.00
N ALA A 551 4.50 -31.89 9.78
CA ALA A 551 5.15 -33.14 9.43
C ALA A 551 6.68 -33.03 9.55
N GLU A 552 7.26 -31.93 9.07
CA GLU A 552 8.69 -31.64 9.22
C GLU A 552 9.09 -31.45 10.69
N ILE A 553 8.31 -30.69 11.47
CA ILE A 553 8.58 -30.49 12.91
C ILE A 553 8.59 -31.83 13.67
N ILE A 554 7.62 -32.72 13.40
CA ILE A 554 7.55 -34.03 14.05
C ILE A 554 8.75 -34.92 13.68
N ASN A 555 9.19 -34.86 12.41
CA ASN A 555 10.35 -35.60 11.94
C ASN A 555 11.70 -35.03 12.46
N HIS A 556 11.71 -33.84 13.05
CA HIS A 556 12.90 -33.15 13.55
C HIS A 556 12.74 -32.74 15.03
N PRO A 557 12.94 -33.67 15.99
CA PRO A 557 12.74 -33.40 17.42
C PRO A 557 13.54 -32.21 17.97
N SER A 558 14.75 -31.95 17.45
CA SER A 558 15.54 -30.78 17.85
C SER A 558 14.88 -29.45 17.47
N VAL A 559 14.21 -29.39 16.32
CA VAL A 559 13.44 -28.21 15.90
C VAL A 559 12.22 -28.04 16.79
N LEU A 560 11.51 -29.14 17.09
CA LEU A 560 10.36 -29.12 18.00
C LEU A 560 10.76 -28.58 19.38
N GLU A 561 11.83 -29.08 19.99
CA GLU A 561 12.27 -28.60 21.30
C GLU A 561 12.67 -27.12 21.28
N ARG A 562 13.39 -26.68 20.24
CA ARG A 562 13.77 -25.26 20.11
C ARG A 562 12.57 -24.33 19.92
N LEU A 563 11.53 -24.76 19.19
CA LEU A 563 10.27 -24.01 19.09
C LEU A 563 9.57 -23.92 20.44
N LYS A 564 9.57 -25.01 21.22
CA LYS A 564 8.98 -25.02 22.56
C LYS A 564 9.70 -24.04 23.48
N GLU A 565 11.03 -24.02 23.47
CA GLU A 565 11.84 -23.10 24.26
C GLU A 565 11.54 -21.63 23.90
N GLU A 566 11.47 -21.31 22.60
CA GLU A 566 11.13 -19.96 22.14
C GLU A 566 9.72 -19.54 22.60
N ILE A 567 8.72 -20.40 22.38
CA ILE A 567 7.34 -20.09 22.76
C ILE A 567 7.21 -19.96 24.29
N ASP A 568 7.83 -20.85 25.06
CA ASP A 568 7.84 -20.79 26.53
C ASP A 568 8.52 -19.50 27.03
N TYR A 569 9.55 -19.02 26.34
CA TYR A 569 10.27 -17.80 26.71
C TYR A 569 9.46 -16.53 26.40
N VAL A 570 8.83 -16.46 25.23
CA VAL A 570 8.14 -15.24 24.75
C VAL A 570 6.70 -15.15 25.24
N VAL A 571 5.95 -16.25 25.13
CA VAL A 571 4.51 -16.31 25.44
C VAL A 571 4.28 -16.72 26.90
N GLY A 572 5.16 -17.58 27.43
CA GLY A 572 5.00 -18.19 28.74
C GLY A 572 4.07 -19.40 28.73
N LYS A 573 3.75 -19.88 29.94
CA LYS A 573 2.98 -21.12 30.17
C LYS A 573 1.55 -20.88 30.69
N THR A 574 1.08 -19.64 30.65
CA THR A 574 -0.19 -19.23 31.29
C THR A 574 -1.28 -18.84 30.30
N ARG A 575 -0.95 -18.64 29.02
CA ARG A 575 -1.91 -18.32 27.95
C ARG A 575 -1.48 -18.96 26.63
N LEU A 576 -2.42 -19.11 25.69
CA LEU A 576 -2.11 -19.51 24.32
C LEU A 576 -1.32 -18.44 23.57
N VAL A 577 -0.49 -18.90 22.64
CA VAL A 577 0.09 -18.05 21.60
C VAL A 577 -1.03 -17.35 20.82
N GLN A 578 -0.85 -16.06 20.59
CA GLN A 578 -1.76 -15.20 19.85
C GLN A 578 -1.06 -14.66 18.60
N GLU A 579 -1.87 -14.15 17.67
CA GLU A 579 -1.37 -13.49 16.46
C GLU A 579 -0.34 -12.39 16.77
N THR A 580 -0.56 -11.62 17.85
CA THR A 580 0.33 -10.54 18.29
C THR A 580 1.69 -11.02 18.80
N ASP A 581 1.83 -12.31 19.12
CA ASP A 581 3.10 -12.88 19.57
C ASP A 581 3.98 -13.29 18.40
N ILE A 582 3.40 -13.59 17.23
CA ILE A 582 4.11 -14.12 16.05
C ILE A 582 5.33 -13.27 15.66
N PRO A 583 5.26 -11.92 15.61
CA PRO A 583 6.42 -11.08 15.31
C PRO A 583 7.62 -11.30 16.26
N ASN A 584 7.35 -11.72 17.51
CA ASN A 584 8.36 -11.96 18.54
C ASN A 584 8.83 -13.43 18.61
N LEU A 585 8.37 -14.29 17.69
CA LEU A 585 8.73 -15.71 17.60
C LEU A 585 9.55 -15.96 16.32
N PRO A 586 10.81 -15.47 16.23
CA PRO A 586 11.61 -15.52 15.00
C PRO A 586 11.91 -16.96 14.53
N TYR A 587 12.09 -17.92 15.44
CA TYR A 587 12.32 -19.32 15.10
C TYR A 587 11.05 -20.02 14.59
N LEU A 588 9.89 -19.70 15.15
CA LEU A 588 8.59 -20.10 14.59
C LEU A 588 8.41 -19.55 13.16
N GLN A 589 8.66 -18.25 12.96
CA GLN A 589 8.59 -17.65 11.63
C GLN A 589 9.56 -18.32 10.64
N ALA A 590 10.80 -18.56 11.07
CA ALA A 590 11.83 -19.23 10.28
C ALA A 590 11.43 -20.68 9.92
N THR A 591 10.79 -21.38 10.85
CA THR A 591 10.28 -22.75 10.65
C THR A 591 9.14 -22.77 9.63
N VAL A 592 8.20 -21.81 9.72
CA VAL A 592 7.12 -21.67 8.73
C VAL A 592 7.69 -21.33 7.36
N LYS A 593 8.67 -20.41 7.28
CA LYS A 593 9.32 -20.07 6.01
C LYS A 593 10.03 -21.28 5.40
N GLU A 594 10.74 -22.07 6.21
CA GLU A 594 11.39 -23.29 5.74
C GLU A 594 10.39 -24.37 5.30
N GLY A 595 9.28 -24.52 6.04
CA GLY A 595 8.17 -25.40 5.67
C GLY A 595 7.58 -25.02 4.31
N LEU A 596 7.39 -23.73 4.04
CA LEU A 596 6.90 -23.23 2.75
C LEU A 596 7.95 -23.27 1.63
N ARG A 597 9.25 -23.18 1.95
CA ARG A 597 10.33 -23.33 0.98
C ARG A 597 10.39 -24.76 0.44
N LEU A 598 10.42 -25.74 1.34
CA LEU A 598 10.37 -27.14 0.96
C LEU A 598 8.98 -27.48 0.42
N HIS A 599 7.90 -27.13 1.08
CA HIS A 599 6.60 -27.63 0.68
C HIS A 599 5.65 -26.51 0.25
N PRO A 600 5.95 -25.78 -0.84
CA PRO A 600 5.12 -24.66 -1.25
C PRO A 600 3.77 -25.20 -1.73
N PRO A 601 2.65 -24.79 -1.12
CA PRO A 601 1.35 -25.17 -1.63
C PRO A 601 1.20 -24.74 -3.09
N GLY A 602 1.59 -23.51 -3.45
CA GLY A 602 1.65 -23.07 -4.85
C GLY A 602 2.98 -23.44 -5.53
N ALA A 603 3.08 -24.63 -6.13
CA ALA A 603 4.32 -25.08 -6.76
C ALA A 603 4.58 -24.47 -8.16
N LEU A 604 3.52 -24.17 -8.92
CA LEU A 604 3.60 -23.67 -10.30
C LEU A 604 2.80 -22.39 -10.49
N PHE A 605 3.43 -21.34 -11.01
CA PHE A 605 2.77 -20.07 -11.34
C PHE A 605 2.74 -19.82 -12.84
N ALA A 606 1.55 -19.84 -13.43
CA ALA A 606 1.35 -19.59 -14.84
C ALA A 606 1.22 -18.08 -15.17
N ARG A 607 1.76 -17.68 -16.31
CA ARG A 607 1.67 -16.34 -16.93
C ARG A 607 1.50 -16.49 -18.45
N THR A 608 1.09 -15.43 -19.11
CA THR A 608 1.04 -15.35 -20.57
C THR A 608 1.74 -14.06 -20.99
N SER A 609 2.63 -14.11 -21.98
CA SER A 609 3.25 -12.90 -22.53
C SER A 609 2.20 -12.01 -23.21
N GLY A 610 2.15 -10.74 -22.84
CA GLY A 610 1.23 -9.76 -23.44
C GLY A 610 1.75 -9.16 -24.74
N GLU A 611 3.05 -9.21 -24.96
CA GLU A 611 3.77 -8.78 -26.16
C GLU A 611 4.99 -9.69 -26.38
N GLU A 612 5.63 -9.59 -27.53
CA GLU A 612 6.90 -10.28 -27.78
C GLU A 612 8.00 -9.76 -26.85
N CYS A 613 8.79 -10.66 -26.26
CA CYS A 613 9.86 -10.26 -25.35
C CYS A 613 11.08 -11.19 -25.43
N ARG A 614 12.17 -10.80 -24.78
CA ARG A 614 13.39 -11.63 -24.66
C ARG A 614 13.70 -11.93 -23.20
N ILE A 615 13.82 -13.21 -22.86
CA ILE A 615 14.18 -13.67 -21.51
C ILE A 615 15.52 -14.39 -21.60
N ARG A 616 16.57 -13.87 -20.95
CA ARG A 616 17.96 -14.41 -21.00
C ARG A 616 18.45 -14.68 -22.43
N GLY A 617 18.12 -13.79 -23.37
CA GLY A 617 18.48 -13.91 -24.79
C GLY A 617 17.55 -14.80 -25.63
N PHE A 618 16.64 -15.55 -25.02
CA PHE A 618 15.64 -16.34 -25.74
C PHE A 618 14.45 -15.47 -26.14
N TYR A 619 14.05 -15.56 -27.40
CA TYR A 619 12.86 -14.92 -27.91
C TYR A 619 11.60 -15.65 -27.43
N VAL A 620 10.68 -14.90 -26.83
CA VAL A 620 9.38 -15.36 -26.34
C VAL A 620 8.31 -14.61 -27.15
N PRO A 621 7.58 -15.30 -28.05
CA PRO A 621 6.51 -14.68 -28.82
C PRO A 621 5.39 -14.14 -27.91
N GLU A 622 4.63 -13.18 -28.41
CA GLU A 622 3.37 -12.75 -27.79
C GLU A 622 2.42 -13.96 -27.57
N ASN A 623 1.63 -13.92 -26.50
CA ASN A 623 0.63 -14.92 -26.14
C ASN A 623 1.22 -16.32 -25.84
N THR A 624 2.49 -16.38 -25.44
CA THR A 624 3.17 -17.61 -25.02
C THR A 624 2.87 -17.88 -23.55
N PRO A 625 2.33 -19.05 -23.19
CA PRO A 625 2.21 -19.47 -21.80
C PRO A 625 3.59 -19.70 -21.19
N LEU A 626 3.83 -19.11 -20.03
CA LEU A 626 5.04 -19.23 -19.23
C LEU A 626 4.66 -19.83 -17.88
N VAL A 627 5.50 -20.72 -17.35
CA VAL A 627 5.29 -21.34 -16.04
C VAL A 627 6.55 -21.17 -15.21
N VAL A 628 6.40 -20.56 -14.04
CA VAL A 628 7.47 -20.47 -13.03
C VAL A 628 7.29 -21.64 -12.06
N ASN A 629 8.31 -22.49 -11.95
CA ASN A 629 8.31 -23.63 -11.03
C ASN A 629 8.97 -23.22 -9.71
N ALA A 630 8.15 -22.71 -8.78
CA ALA A 630 8.62 -22.26 -7.48
C ALA A 630 9.21 -23.42 -6.66
N PHE A 631 8.64 -24.62 -6.76
CA PHE A 631 9.16 -25.82 -6.10
C PHE A 631 10.61 -26.12 -6.50
N ALA A 632 10.92 -26.00 -7.80
CA ALA A 632 12.28 -26.19 -8.31
C ALA A 632 13.22 -25.05 -7.91
N VAL A 633 12.78 -23.79 -8.04
CA VAL A 633 13.59 -22.61 -7.67
C VAL A 633 13.98 -22.66 -6.18
N MET A 634 13.05 -23.01 -5.31
CA MET A 634 13.28 -23.08 -3.86
C MET A 634 14.08 -24.31 -3.40
N ARG A 635 14.45 -25.20 -4.34
CA ARG A 635 15.33 -26.37 -4.12
C ARG A 635 16.57 -26.37 -5.01
N ASP A 636 16.83 -25.30 -5.74
CA ASP A 636 17.98 -25.23 -6.63
C ASP A 636 19.27 -25.29 -5.79
N PRO A 637 20.13 -26.31 -5.95
CA PRO A 637 21.38 -26.41 -5.19
C PRO A 637 22.37 -25.27 -5.49
N ASN A 638 22.17 -24.52 -6.58
CA ASN A 638 22.95 -23.30 -6.85
C ASN A 638 22.47 -22.09 -6.04
N CYS A 639 21.27 -22.17 -5.47
CA CYS A 639 20.62 -21.09 -4.73
C CYS A 639 20.51 -21.40 -3.22
N TRP A 640 20.45 -22.67 -2.84
CA TRP A 640 20.21 -23.12 -1.48
C TRP A 640 21.22 -24.20 -1.09
N GLU A 641 21.96 -23.96 -0.01
CA GLU A 641 22.80 -24.98 0.62
C GLU A 641 21.92 -26.07 1.27
N ASP A 642 22.30 -27.34 1.02
CA ASP A 642 21.55 -28.53 1.38
C ASP A 642 20.04 -28.36 1.10
N PRO A 643 19.65 -28.20 -0.18
CA PRO A 643 18.34 -27.68 -0.56
C PRO A 643 17.18 -28.59 -0.13
N ASN A 644 17.45 -29.86 0.12
CA ASN A 644 16.46 -30.86 0.52
C ASN A 644 16.43 -31.09 2.04
N GLU A 645 17.32 -30.47 2.81
CA GLU A 645 17.31 -30.57 4.27
C GLU A 645 16.40 -29.49 4.87
N PHE A 646 15.63 -29.85 5.89
CA PHE A 646 14.78 -28.92 6.65
C PHE A 646 15.64 -28.18 7.69
N LYS A 647 16.03 -26.94 7.37
CA LYS A 647 16.88 -26.09 8.22
C LYS A 647 16.24 -24.72 8.45
N PRO A 648 15.36 -24.57 9.46
CA PRO A 648 14.79 -23.26 9.82
C PRO A 648 15.84 -22.17 10.02
N GLU A 649 17.03 -22.55 10.51
CA GLU A 649 18.15 -21.64 10.78
C GLU A 649 18.51 -20.73 9.60
N ARG A 650 18.27 -21.16 8.35
CA ARG A 650 18.58 -20.34 7.16
C ARG A 650 17.81 -19.02 7.10
N PHE A 651 16.66 -18.95 7.77
CA PHE A 651 15.81 -17.75 7.82
C PHE A 651 16.02 -16.91 9.09
N LEU A 652 17.01 -17.26 9.93
CA LEU A 652 17.41 -16.43 11.07
C LEU A 652 18.43 -15.37 10.65
N ALA A 653 18.34 -14.18 11.25
CA ALA A 653 19.21 -13.03 10.95
C ALA A 653 20.72 -13.31 11.12
N SER A 654 21.10 -14.34 11.88
CA SER A 654 22.49 -14.67 12.21
C SER A 654 23.17 -15.67 11.26
N SER A 655 22.46 -16.23 10.27
CA SER A 655 22.96 -17.33 9.43
C SER A 655 23.57 -16.90 8.08
N GLY A 656 23.72 -15.59 7.84
CA GLY A 656 24.27 -15.06 6.59
C GLY A 656 25.79 -15.02 6.55
N SER A 657 26.45 -16.14 6.23
CA SER A 657 27.80 -16.11 5.67
C SER A 657 27.73 -15.66 4.22
N GLY A 658 28.25 -14.47 3.90
CA GLY A 658 28.40 -14.01 2.51
C GLY A 658 27.54 -12.80 2.14
N LYS A 659 28.20 -11.82 1.52
CA LYS A 659 27.62 -10.65 0.86
C LYS A 659 26.84 -11.08 -0.40
N GLU A 660 25.76 -11.84 -0.25
CA GLU A 660 24.79 -12.04 -1.34
C GLU A 660 23.71 -10.96 -1.24
N ASP A 661 23.46 -10.25 -2.33
CA ASP A 661 22.46 -9.19 -2.43
C ASP A 661 21.08 -9.70 -1.98
N GLU A 662 20.41 -8.97 -1.06
CA GLU A 662 19.07 -9.33 -0.56
C GLU A 662 18.02 -9.45 -1.69
N LYS A 663 18.19 -8.69 -2.78
CA LYS A 663 17.45 -8.85 -4.04
C LYS A 663 17.52 -10.28 -4.61
N GLU A 664 18.66 -10.94 -4.49
CA GLU A 664 18.88 -12.29 -4.99
C GLU A 664 18.22 -13.34 -4.08
N LYS A 665 18.22 -13.13 -2.75
CA LYS A 665 17.51 -13.98 -1.78
C LYS A 665 16.00 -13.94 -2.00
N ALA A 666 15.43 -12.76 -2.23
CA ALA A 666 13.99 -12.59 -2.40
C ALA A 666 13.47 -13.11 -3.77
N LEU A 667 14.34 -13.28 -4.78
CA LEU A 667 14.00 -13.99 -6.02
C LEU A 667 14.15 -15.52 -5.91
N LYS A 668 14.88 -16.02 -4.91
CA LYS A 668 15.08 -17.45 -4.63
C LYS A 668 13.98 -18.04 -3.72
N TYR A 669 13.25 -17.22 -2.96
CA TYR A 669 12.15 -17.62 -2.07
C TYR A 669 10.80 -17.01 -2.52
N ILE A 670 9.98 -17.81 -3.22
CA ILE A 670 8.74 -17.34 -3.88
C ILE A 670 7.50 -18.21 -3.60
N PRO A 671 7.21 -18.62 -2.34
CA PRO A 671 6.06 -19.49 -2.04
C PRO A 671 4.69 -18.81 -2.28
N PHE A 672 4.66 -17.48 -2.35
CA PHE A 672 3.47 -16.67 -2.62
C PHE A 672 3.48 -16.04 -4.03
N GLY A 673 4.39 -16.48 -4.90
CA GLY A 673 4.68 -15.83 -6.19
C GLY A 673 5.35 -14.47 -6.00
N ALA A 674 5.44 -13.70 -7.10
CA ALA A 674 6.10 -12.39 -7.12
C ALA A 674 5.43 -11.41 -8.11
N GLY A 675 5.78 -10.13 -7.97
CA GLY A 675 5.31 -9.01 -8.82
C GLY A 675 3.84 -8.65 -8.64
N ARG A 676 3.23 -8.00 -9.65
CA ARG A 676 1.83 -7.50 -9.62
C ARG A 676 0.73 -8.55 -9.36
N ARG A 677 1.08 -9.84 -9.37
CA ARG A 677 0.17 -10.97 -9.10
C ARG A 677 0.68 -11.83 -7.94
N ARG A 678 1.50 -11.26 -7.04
CA ARG A 678 1.85 -11.84 -5.74
C ARG A 678 0.56 -12.06 -4.94
N CYS A 679 0.55 -13.09 -4.10
CA CYS A 679 -0.62 -13.45 -3.31
C CYS A 679 -1.06 -12.26 -2.42
N PRO A 680 -2.33 -11.79 -2.55
CA PRO A 680 -2.84 -10.73 -1.68
C PRO A 680 -3.08 -11.22 -0.24
N GLY A 681 -3.13 -12.54 -0.02
CA GLY A 681 -3.37 -13.15 1.29
C GLY A 681 -2.10 -13.53 2.08
N VAL A 682 -0.93 -13.01 1.71
CA VAL A 682 0.36 -13.41 2.31
C VAL A 682 0.39 -13.25 3.84
N ASN A 683 -0.08 -12.10 4.35
CA ASN A 683 -0.10 -11.81 5.78
C ASN A 683 -1.05 -12.73 6.53
N LEU A 684 -2.27 -12.91 6.01
CA LEU A 684 -3.27 -13.79 6.61
C LEU A 684 -2.80 -15.26 6.61
N ALA A 685 -2.09 -15.70 5.57
CA ALA A 685 -1.53 -17.05 5.51
C ALA A 685 -0.45 -17.27 6.59
N TYR A 686 0.48 -16.33 6.77
CA TYR A 686 1.48 -16.43 7.84
C TYR A 686 0.85 -16.43 9.23
N ILE A 687 -0.21 -15.64 9.43
CA ILE A 687 -0.98 -15.64 10.69
C ILE A 687 -1.61 -17.02 10.93
N PHE A 688 -2.37 -17.55 9.97
CA PHE A 688 -3.05 -18.84 10.14
C PHE A 688 -2.07 -20.00 10.35
N VAL A 689 -1.04 -20.09 9.52
CA VAL A 689 -0.04 -21.17 9.60
C VAL A 689 0.77 -21.03 10.89
N GLY A 690 1.25 -19.82 11.19
CA GLY A 690 2.06 -19.53 12.37
C GLY A 690 1.33 -19.79 13.69
N THR A 691 0.12 -19.26 13.85
CA THR A 691 -0.68 -19.45 15.08
C THR A 691 -1.12 -20.90 15.28
N ALA A 692 -1.55 -21.59 14.21
CA ALA A 692 -1.92 -23.00 14.30
C ALA A 692 -0.73 -23.87 14.73
N ILE A 693 0.44 -23.68 14.11
CA ILE A 693 1.67 -24.40 14.48
C ILE A 693 2.11 -24.04 15.90
N GLY A 694 2.09 -22.75 16.24
CA GLY A 694 2.43 -22.26 17.57
C GLY A 694 1.59 -22.94 18.66
N VAL A 695 0.25 -22.98 18.51
CA VAL A 695 -0.64 -23.66 19.46
C VAL A 695 -0.36 -25.16 19.52
N MET A 696 -0.17 -25.80 18.36
CA MET A 696 0.12 -27.24 18.29
C MET A 696 1.44 -27.62 19.00
N VAL A 697 2.47 -26.79 18.85
CA VAL A 697 3.78 -26.99 19.50
C VAL A 697 3.73 -26.64 20.99
N GLN A 698 3.08 -25.53 21.34
CA GLN A 698 2.95 -25.06 22.72
C GLN A 698 2.24 -26.11 23.58
N CYS A 699 1.14 -26.66 23.09
CA CYS A 699 0.19 -27.40 23.93
C CYS A 699 0.33 -28.92 23.86
N PHE A 700 0.93 -29.48 22.80
CA PHE A 700 0.88 -30.92 22.55
C PHE A 700 2.24 -31.51 22.19
N ASP A 701 2.48 -32.72 22.69
CA ASP A 701 3.40 -33.67 22.08
C ASP A 701 2.62 -34.56 21.10
N TRP A 702 3.30 -35.17 20.14
CA TRP A 702 2.66 -35.87 19.03
C TRP A 702 3.12 -37.32 18.93
N LYS A 703 2.18 -38.25 19.00
CA LYS A 703 2.44 -39.66 18.69
C LYS A 703 2.04 -39.94 17.25
N ILE A 704 2.91 -40.60 16.50
CA ILE A 704 2.68 -41.00 15.12
C ILE A 704 2.68 -42.52 14.98
N GLU A 705 2.09 -43.01 13.90
CA GLU A 705 2.23 -44.41 13.50
C GLU A 705 3.58 -44.62 12.80
N GLY A 706 4.45 -45.44 13.40
CA GLY A 706 5.81 -45.68 12.92
C GLY A 706 6.85 -44.71 13.49
N ASP A 707 8.08 -44.76 12.95
CA ASP A 707 9.21 -43.99 13.47
C ASP A 707 9.30 -42.56 12.91
N LYS A 708 8.72 -42.32 11.72
CA LYS A 708 8.71 -41.02 11.02
C LYS A 708 7.42 -40.84 10.24
N VAL A 709 7.01 -39.58 10.07
CA VAL A 709 5.91 -39.19 9.18
C VAL A 709 6.28 -39.52 7.74
N ASN A 710 5.33 -40.10 6.99
CA ASN A 710 5.48 -40.34 5.56
C ASN A 710 5.37 -39.01 4.79
N MET A 711 6.46 -38.60 4.15
CA MET A 711 6.58 -37.35 3.38
C MET A 711 6.32 -37.52 1.88
N GLU A 712 5.74 -38.64 1.44
CA GLU A 712 5.44 -38.90 0.03
C GLU A 712 4.49 -37.82 -0.54
N GLU A 713 4.89 -37.23 -1.66
CA GLU A 713 4.13 -36.21 -2.37
C GLU A 713 3.14 -36.86 -3.36
N ALA A 714 1.93 -36.32 -3.46
CA ALA A 714 0.97 -36.70 -4.50
C ALA A 714 0.64 -35.51 -5.41
N PRO A 715 0.84 -35.64 -6.74
CA PRO A 715 0.49 -34.60 -7.70
C PRO A 715 -1.01 -34.65 -8.01
N ARG A 716 -1.84 -34.32 -7.00
CA ARG A 716 -3.31 -34.35 -7.12
C ARG A 716 -3.89 -33.07 -7.74
N ALA A 717 -3.15 -31.95 -7.71
CA ALA A 717 -3.57 -30.65 -8.24
C ALA A 717 -2.35 -29.79 -8.64
N LEU A 718 -2.57 -28.50 -8.98
CA LEU A 718 -1.49 -27.49 -9.02
C LEU A 718 -0.95 -27.14 -7.61
N VAL A 719 -1.49 -27.80 -6.58
CA VAL A 719 -1.07 -27.67 -5.19
C VAL A 719 -0.23 -28.88 -4.77
N LEU A 720 0.87 -28.65 -4.05
CA LEU A 720 1.69 -29.73 -3.51
C LEU A 720 1.00 -30.39 -2.31
N THR A 721 0.61 -31.66 -2.44
CA THR A 721 -0.19 -32.37 -1.43
C THR A 721 0.54 -33.60 -0.89
N MET A 722 0.37 -33.91 0.39
CA MET A 722 0.82 -35.20 0.94
C MET A 722 -0.02 -36.34 0.34
N ALA A 723 0.63 -37.43 -0.07
CA ALA A 723 -0.05 -38.64 -0.52
C ALA A 723 -0.93 -39.24 0.58
N HIS A 724 -0.40 -39.21 1.81
CA HIS A 724 -1.02 -39.69 3.03
C HIS A 724 -1.27 -38.52 3.99
N PRO A 725 -2.52 -38.26 4.42
CA PRO A 725 -2.79 -37.21 5.40
C PRO A 725 -2.00 -37.43 6.69
N LEU A 726 -1.43 -36.36 7.25
CA LEU A 726 -0.78 -36.37 8.56
C LEU A 726 -1.80 -36.71 9.66
N LYS A 727 -1.77 -37.97 10.11
CA LYS A 727 -2.53 -38.49 11.23
C LYS A 727 -1.63 -38.71 12.43
N CYS A 728 -1.99 -38.12 13.56
CA CYS A 728 -1.23 -38.22 14.80
C CYS A 728 -2.16 -38.17 16.01
N ILE A 729 -1.72 -38.70 17.16
CA ILE A 729 -2.44 -38.62 18.42
C ILE A 729 -1.81 -37.50 19.25
N PRO A 730 -2.56 -36.42 19.57
CA PRO A 730 -2.06 -35.35 20.42
C PRO A 730 -1.98 -35.82 21.88
N VAL A 731 -0.90 -35.45 22.57
CA VAL A 731 -0.67 -35.71 23.98
C VAL A 731 -0.55 -34.37 24.69
N SER A 732 -1.51 -34.05 25.57
CA SER A 732 -1.52 -32.77 26.27
C SER A 732 -0.26 -32.59 27.12
N ARG A 733 0.41 -31.44 26.95
CA ARG A 733 1.58 -31.05 27.76
C ARG A 733 1.19 -30.41 29.09
N THR A 734 -0.04 -29.90 29.21
CA THR A 734 -0.58 -29.32 30.44
C THR A 734 -1.64 -30.22 31.07
N LEU A 735 -1.60 -30.37 32.41
CA LEU A 735 -2.58 -31.15 33.17
C LEU A 735 -3.95 -30.44 33.30
N LYS A 736 -3.99 -29.13 33.04
CA LYS A 736 -5.21 -28.32 32.98
C LYS A 736 -5.23 -27.55 31.64
N PRO A 737 -6.37 -27.54 30.94
CA PRO A 737 -6.56 -26.64 29.79
C PRO A 737 -6.36 -25.18 30.20
N PHE A 738 -5.96 -24.33 29.27
CA PHE A 738 -5.98 -22.89 29.50
C PHE A 738 -7.42 -22.42 29.79
N ASN A 739 -7.62 -21.67 30.87
CA ASN A 739 -8.92 -21.08 31.20
C ASN A 739 -9.06 -19.76 30.44
N PHE A 740 -10.12 -19.63 29.64
CA PHE A 740 -10.49 -18.40 28.98
C PHE A 740 -11.53 -17.70 29.86
N GLU A 741 -11.14 -16.61 30.54
CA GLU A 741 -12.12 -15.71 31.14
C GLU A 741 -12.77 -14.94 29.98
N SER A 742 -14.08 -15.13 29.81
CA SER A 742 -14.86 -14.44 28.78
C SER A 742 -14.79 -12.92 29.02
N THR A 743 -13.98 -12.20 28.26
CA THR A 743 -14.00 -10.74 28.23
C THR A 743 -15.19 -10.28 27.39
N ASN A 744 -16.39 -10.32 28.00
CA ASN A 744 -17.49 -9.47 27.59
C ASN A 744 -17.39 -8.17 28.40
N SER A 745 -16.76 -7.14 27.84
CA SER A 745 -16.92 -5.75 28.25
C SER A 745 -16.62 -4.82 27.08
#